data_AF-A0A0J1FTI0-F1
#
_entry.id   AF-A0A0J1FTI0-F1
#
_cell.length_a   1.000
_cell.length_b   1.000
_cell.length_c   1.000
_cell.angle_alpha   90.00
_cell.angle_beta   90.00
_cell.angle_gamma   90.00
#
_symmetry.space_group_name_H-M   'P 1'
#
loop_
_entity.id
_entity.type
_entity.pdbx_description
1 polymer ?
#
loop_
_entity_poly.entity_id
_entity_poly.type
_entity_poly.pdbx_seq_one_letter_code
_entity_poly.pdbx_strand_id
1 'polypeptide(L)'
;MNDIDANTLNYDSLYNSLFRNSHSIMFLVDWETGNFIDANDAACNFYGYCLREFLAMHIGQINTLTIKEVLGEMQEANRKKKGKFRFKHRLKNGEFRHVEVYSGPISLNNKNLLYSIIHDITEQVKAEEEIIKLNRTLENTVLERTRELQETNGMLEETNISLEEEISERMKVEEALHQSMQEIRDLYENAPCGYHSLDRNGKIIRINDTELKWLGYTREEVIGQKYSDFITPESKLIFEMNYPEYIKRGWVKDLEFTLIRKDNSLFPVLVSGSAVCDEHGTYLMSRSSVYDISQRKEAENKLKQLNSELEEIVAYRTYSLEETNAILEEEIAERNRIENDLANKNQIMDTLLNNLNVGVLMIEISSGKTIFTNKRAKQLLGCDLDNIRIGELLDDYSVYKSNTNEPYPREEMPIIGGMRGERRHVDDMVIVRPDGRSMLLEVFGTPVANTAGQIVASLVSFEDITHRKQAEDSIRNLNAQLLTTNARLEETNTLLEEEIQEHYEVEAQLLKAKEEADSANKAKSQFLANMSHEIRTPMNGIIGMTDLLKFTSLTDEQKHMLATIKSSSTLLLNIINDILDLSKIDAGKIELCPEYVDVKNLIQNKFNLLRAVSKTKGLDFEVSLGENVPKEIIVDKTRLIQVINNLLGNAIKFTETGKISLSFKMIKSIKNKVLLMTSVSDTGIGIKEEDIPKLFNYFTQLDTSFSKRFQGTGLGLAISKRLVELMGGEIFVESNFGKGSTFYFTCLVEVPEHQSKFDIICDKSIEEKSMLPLNILLVEDDFVSQLIIKQISKLKGWHLTVASNGIEAIEFYESNSFDLILMDIQMPRMSGYEVTKAIRKRESITADHTPIIATTAYAMSSDKEKCLSMGMDDYISKPIDIRKLSTMIKKHTRLENDL
;
A
#
# COMPACT_ATOMS: atom_id res chain seq x y z
N MET A 1 18.18 63.77 -135.04
CA MET A 1 17.00 64.14 -134.23
C MET A 1 17.52 64.30 -132.81
N ASN A 2 18.02 65.48 -132.47
CA ASN A 2 17.29 66.65 -131.98
C ASN A 2 16.82 66.47 -130.53
N ASP A 3 17.37 67.34 -129.67
CA ASP A 3 16.68 68.13 -128.63
C ASP A 3 16.09 67.43 -127.39
N ILE A 4 16.72 67.60 -126.21
CA ILE A 4 16.39 68.63 -125.18
C ILE A 4 17.17 68.40 -123.86
N ASP A 5 17.47 69.54 -123.22
CA ASP A 5 18.13 69.89 -121.95
C ASP A 5 17.99 69.02 -120.68
N ALA A 6 19.02 69.11 -119.82
CA ALA A 6 19.01 69.43 -118.37
C ALA A 6 20.05 68.63 -117.52
N ASN A 7 20.79 69.35 -116.67
CA ASN A 7 21.75 68.93 -115.63
C ASN A 7 23.23 68.69 -116.01
N THR A 8 23.96 69.78 -116.25
CA THR A 8 25.39 69.82 -115.90
C THR A 8 25.49 70.03 -114.38
N LEU A 9 25.70 68.95 -113.63
CA LEU A 9 25.94 69.03 -112.19
C LEU A 9 27.20 69.88 -111.94
N ASN A 10 27.05 71.03 -111.27
CA ASN A 10 28.19 71.86 -110.90
C ASN A 10 28.97 71.16 -109.76
N TYR A 11 30.04 70.44 -110.11
CA TYR A 11 30.83 69.64 -109.18
C TYR A 11 31.35 70.44 -107.96
N ASP A 12 31.62 71.74 -108.13
CA ASP A 12 32.03 72.62 -107.02
C ASP A 12 30.88 72.87 -106.04
N SER A 13 29.65 73.02 -106.54
CA SER A 13 28.47 73.17 -105.69
C SER A 13 28.16 71.87 -104.94
N LEU A 14 28.34 70.71 -105.58
CA LEU A 14 28.16 69.41 -104.95
C LEU A 14 29.23 69.15 -103.88
N TYR A 15 30.51 69.44 -104.15
CA TYR A 15 31.59 69.30 -103.18
C TYR A 15 31.39 70.21 -101.96
N ASN A 16 31.03 71.47 -102.19
CA ASN A 16 30.76 72.40 -101.09
C ASN A 16 29.54 71.93 -100.26
N SER A 17 28.50 71.37 -100.89
CA SER A 17 27.34 70.87 -100.15
C SER A 17 27.61 69.56 -99.40
N LEU A 18 28.39 68.63 -99.96
CA LEU A 18 28.62 67.30 -99.38
C LEU A 18 29.82 67.25 -98.42
N PHE A 19 30.84 68.08 -98.63
CA PHE A 19 32.05 68.09 -97.81
C PHE A 19 32.10 69.34 -96.93
N ARG A 20 32.18 70.54 -97.51
CA ARG A 20 32.36 71.81 -96.75
C ARG A 20 31.22 72.07 -95.75
N ASN A 21 29.98 71.99 -96.21
CA ASN A 21 28.78 72.28 -95.41
C ASN A 21 28.22 71.06 -94.67
N SER A 22 28.91 69.92 -94.70
CA SER A 22 28.50 68.74 -93.94
C SER A 22 28.62 69.00 -92.44
N HIS A 23 27.63 68.56 -91.67
CA HIS A 23 27.66 68.62 -90.21
C HIS A 23 28.55 67.52 -89.61
N SER A 24 28.90 66.50 -90.40
CA SER A 24 29.86 65.47 -89.99
C SER A 24 31.28 66.02 -90.03
N ILE A 25 32.09 65.69 -89.03
CA ILE A 25 33.50 66.10 -88.97
C ILE A 25 34.24 65.31 -90.05
N MET A 26 34.78 65.99 -91.07
CA MET A 26 35.41 65.32 -92.22
C MET A 26 36.71 65.99 -92.63
N PHE A 27 37.71 65.19 -92.97
CA PHE A 27 38.94 65.67 -93.59
C PHE A 27 39.50 64.68 -94.62
N LEU A 28 40.31 65.20 -95.54
CA LEU A 28 41.12 64.45 -96.49
C LEU A 28 42.56 64.44 -96.01
N VAL A 29 43.20 63.27 -95.99
CA VAL A 29 44.61 63.12 -95.62
C VAL A 29 45.34 62.38 -96.72
N ASP A 30 46.57 62.78 -97.00
CA ASP A 30 47.48 61.97 -97.79
C ASP A 30 47.89 60.72 -97.00
N TRP A 31 47.65 59.54 -97.56
CA TRP A 31 47.94 58.28 -96.87
C TRP A 31 49.42 57.96 -96.76
N GLU A 32 50.28 58.51 -97.64
CA GLU A 32 51.73 58.29 -97.59
C GLU A 32 52.40 59.23 -96.60
N THR A 33 51.98 60.49 -96.59
CA THR A 33 52.65 61.54 -95.81
C THR A 33 51.95 61.91 -94.52
N GLY A 34 50.67 61.53 -94.33
CA GLY A 34 49.88 61.90 -93.16
C GLY A 34 49.50 63.39 -93.09
N ASN A 35 49.76 64.16 -94.15
CA ASN A 35 49.44 65.57 -94.22
C ASN A 35 47.97 65.77 -94.60
N PHE A 36 47.31 66.75 -93.97
CA PHE A 36 45.94 67.11 -94.33
C PHE A 36 45.91 67.82 -95.69
N ILE A 37 45.02 67.36 -96.56
CA ILE A 37 44.82 67.91 -97.91
C ILE A 37 43.59 68.82 -97.96
N ASP A 38 42.54 68.48 -97.22
CA ASP A 38 41.40 69.36 -97.00
C ASP A 38 40.68 69.01 -95.70
N ALA A 39 39.91 69.94 -95.15
CA ALA A 39 39.06 69.74 -93.98
C ALA A 39 37.80 70.59 -94.11
N ASN A 40 36.68 70.07 -93.64
CA ASN A 40 35.44 70.82 -93.65
C ASN A 40 35.27 71.74 -92.42
N ASP A 41 34.24 72.57 -92.44
CA ASP A 41 34.01 73.55 -91.38
C ASP A 41 33.70 72.86 -90.04
N ALA A 42 32.99 71.72 -90.08
CA ALA A 42 32.76 70.88 -88.90
C ALA A 42 34.07 70.34 -88.28
N ALA A 43 35.05 69.96 -89.09
CA ALA A 43 36.39 69.56 -88.62
C ALA A 43 37.16 70.73 -88.01
N CYS A 44 37.16 71.89 -88.66
CA CYS A 44 37.81 73.09 -88.11
C CYS A 44 37.20 73.48 -86.75
N ASN A 45 35.87 73.45 -86.65
CA ASN A 45 35.15 73.77 -85.42
C ASN A 45 35.39 72.72 -84.32
N PHE A 46 35.33 71.43 -84.64
CA PHE A 46 35.53 70.37 -83.66
C PHE A 46 36.94 70.37 -83.09
N TYR A 47 37.98 70.44 -83.93
CA TYR A 47 39.38 70.41 -83.50
C TYR A 47 39.91 71.77 -83.00
N GLY A 48 39.26 72.87 -83.38
CA GLY A 48 39.60 74.24 -82.97
C GLY A 48 40.71 74.91 -83.78
N TYR A 49 41.15 74.32 -84.89
CA TYR A 49 42.14 74.90 -85.81
C TYR A 49 41.44 75.53 -87.01
N CYS A 50 41.92 76.69 -87.49
CA CYS A 50 41.42 77.23 -88.76
C CYS A 50 41.91 76.38 -89.94
N LEU A 51 41.23 76.42 -91.09
CA LEU A 51 41.58 75.60 -92.25
C LEU A 51 43.07 75.70 -92.63
N ARG A 52 43.64 76.91 -92.59
CA ARG A 52 45.06 77.14 -92.90
C ARG A 52 45.99 76.44 -91.89
N GLU A 53 45.65 76.45 -90.61
CA GLU A 53 46.39 75.73 -89.58
C GLU A 53 46.23 74.22 -89.78
N PHE A 54 45.01 73.75 -90.05
CA PHE A 54 44.69 72.33 -90.26
C PHE A 54 45.47 71.73 -91.44
N LEU A 55 45.58 72.44 -92.56
CA LEU A 55 46.34 72.03 -93.74
C LEU A 55 47.86 72.05 -93.54
N ALA A 56 48.36 72.85 -92.60
CA ALA A 56 49.78 72.88 -92.25
C ALA A 56 50.16 71.79 -91.21
N MET A 57 49.18 71.05 -90.70
CA MET A 57 49.36 70.03 -89.69
C MET A 57 49.50 68.63 -90.30
N HIS A 58 50.04 67.74 -89.47
CA HIS A 58 50.14 66.31 -89.72
C HIS A 58 49.15 65.55 -88.83
N ILE A 59 48.57 64.45 -89.33
CA ILE A 59 47.55 63.63 -88.63
C ILE A 59 48.00 63.12 -87.26
N GLY A 60 49.31 62.90 -87.08
CA GLY A 60 49.92 62.53 -85.81
C GLY A 60 49.86 63.62 -84.74
N GLN A 61 49.61 64.89 -85.09
CA GLN A 61 49.50 65.99 -84.12
C GLN A 61 48.15 66.00 -83.40
N ILE A 62 47.09 65.51 -84.06
CA ILE A 62 45.76 65.35 -83.48
C ILE A 62 45.56 63.96 -82.85
N ASN A 63 46.42 62.98 -83.10
CA ASN A 63 46.35 61.66 -82.50
C ASN A 63 47.21 61.53 -81.24
N THR A 64 46.82 60.67 -80.31
CA THR A 64 47.66 60.28 -79.17
C THR A 64 48.60 59.11 -79.49
N LEU A 65 48.37 58.40 -80.59
CA LEU A 65 49.23 57.31 -81.05
C LEU A 65 50.50 57.87 -81.70
N THR A 66 51.54 57.04 -81.76
CA THR A 66 52.78 57.42 -82.45
C THR A 66 52.54 57.54 -83.96
N ILE A 67 53.34 58.38 -84.63
CA ILE A 67 53.21 58.60 -86.09
C ILE A 67 53.25 57.27 -86.87
N LYS A 68 54.09 56.33 -86.44
CA LYS A 68 54.22 55.01 -87.06
C LYS A 68 52.94 54.17 -86.93
N GLU A 69 52.27 54.21 -85.79
CA GLU A 69 51.01 53.49 -85.55
C GLU A 69 49.87 54.10 -86.37
N VAL A 70 49.77 55.43 -86.40
CA VAL A 70 48.74 56.13 -87.19
C VAL A 70 48.90 55.84 -88.68
N LEU A 71 50.13 55.90 -89.21
CA LEU A 71 50.39 55.56 -90.61
C LEU A 71 50.12 54.07 -90.92
N GLY A 72 50.35 53.18 -89.95
CA GLY A 72 49.98 51.76 -90.05
C GLY A 72 48.47 51.56 -90.22
N GLU A 73 47.65 52.17 -89.35
CA GLU A 73 46.18 52.10 -89.46
C GLU A 73 45.68 52.77 -90.75
N MET A 74 46.30 53.87 -91.20
CA MET A 74 45.99 54.51 -92.48
C MET A 74 46.32 53.59 -93.68
N GLN A 75 47.40 52.81 -93.62
CA GLN A 75 47.72 51.82 -94.64
C GLN A 75 46.68 50.69 -94.72
N GLU A 76 46.14 50.26 -93.57
CA GLU A 76 45.04 49.28 -93.52
C GLU A 76 43.73 49.85 -94.08
N ALA A 77 43.42 51.11 -93.78
CA ALA A 77 42.27 51.83 -94.34
C ALA A 77 42.37 51.97 -95.86
N ASN A 78 43.55 52.33 -96.39
CA ASN A 78 43.80 52.44 -97.83
C ASN A 78 43.64 51.10 -98.55
N ARG A 79 44.07 49.99 -97.93
CA ARG A 79 43.91 48.62 -98.46
C ARG A 79 42.47 48.09 -98.35
N LYS A 80 41.50 48.90 -97.90
CA LYS A 80 40.09 48.55 -97.64
C LYS A 80 39.90 47.37 -96.66
N LYS A 81 40.89 47.09 -95.80
CA LYS A 81 40.81 45.96 -94.84
C LYS A 81 40.05 46.31 -93.56
N LYS A 82 40.07 47.57 -93.15
CA LYS A 82 39.44 48.07 -91.93
C LYS A 82 39.07 49.53 -92.16
N GLY A 83 37.78 49.86 -92.07
CA GLY A 83 37.28 51.20 -92.39
C GLY A 83 36.81 51.99 -91.16
N LYS A 84 36.99 51.45 -89.96
CA LYS A 84 36.47 51.98 -88.70
C LYS A 84 37.51 51.81 -87.59
N PHE A 85 37.79 52.88 -86.86
CA PHE A 85 38.84 52.95 -85.85
C PHE A 85 38.37 53.76 -84.65
N ARG A 86 38.87 53.44 -83.46
CA ARG A 86 38.65 54.27 -82.26
C ARG A 86 39.98 54.86 -81.84
N PHE A 87 40.04 56.17 -81.80
CA PHE A 87 41.22 56.91 -81.41
C PHE A 87 40.90 57.87 -80.27
N LYS A 88 41.95 58.31 -79.60
CA LYS A 88 41.88 59.45 -78.69
C LYS A 88 42.53 60.60 -79.42
N HIS A 89 41.72 61.55 -79.85
CA HIS A 89 42.21 62.74 -80.52
C HIS A 89 42.41 63.87 -79.53
N ARG A 90 43.39 64.72 -79.80
CA ARG A 90 43.71 65.92 -79.03
C ARG A 90 43.27 67.15 -79.81
N LEU A 91 42.49 67.99 -79.14
CA LEU A 91 42.00 69.27 -79.62
C LEU A 91 43.06 70.38 -79.44
N LYS A 92 42.90 71.53 -80.11
CA LYS A 92 43.81 72.68 -79.99
C LYS A 92 43.96 73.20 -78.56
N ASN A 93 42.88 73.13 -77.77
CA ASN A 93 42.86 73.52 -76.37
C ASN A 93 43.55 72.49 -75.43
N GLY A 94 44.07 71.38 -75.97
CA GLY A 94 44.72 70.30 -75.22
C GLY A 94 43.77 69.24 -74.68
N GLU A 95 42.45 69.40 -74.81
CA GLU A 95 41.46 68.42 -74.38
C GLU A 95 41.49 67.18 -75.27
N PHE A 96 41.24 66.01 -74.67
CA PHE A 96 41.16 64.76 -75.39
C PHE A 96 39.72 64.36 -75.65
N ARG A 97 39.41 63.99 -76.89
CA ARG A 97 38.14 63.38 -77.30
C ARG A 97 38.37 61.94 -77.71
N HIS A 98 37.52 61.04 -77.22
CA HIS A 98 37.43 59.71 -77.78
C HIS A 98 36.61 59.82 -79.05
N VAL A 99 37.19 59.41 -80.16
CA VAL A 99 36.55 59.53 -81.46
C VAL A 99 36.53 58.21 -82.19
N GLU A 100 35.47 58.00 -82.94
CA GLU A 100 35.30 56.90 -83.87
C GLU A 100 35.51 57.43 -85.28
N VAL A 101 36.60 57.01 -85.91
CA VAL A 101 37.05 57.47 -87.22
C VAL A 101 36.72 56.42 -88.27
N TYR A 102 35.99 56.85 -89.29
CA TYR A 102 35.67 56.05 -90.46
C TYR A 102 36.46 56.57 -91.65
N SER A 103 37.39 55.76 -92.19
CA SER A 103 38.30 56.20 -93.24
C SER A 103 38.26 55.29 -94.47
N GLY A 104 38.34 55.88 -95.67
CA GLY A 104 38.36 55.15 -96.93
C GLY A 104 39.12 55.87 -98.06
N PRO A 105 39.60 55.14 -99.08
CA PRO A 105 40.39 55.74 -100.15
C PRO A 105 39.53 56.48 -101.18
N ILE A 106 40.02 57.63 -101.65
CA ILE A 106 39.48 58.41 -102.77
C ILE A 106 40.62 58.80 -103.72
N SER A 107 40.40 58.64 -105.02
CA SER A 107 41.41 58.96 -106.05
C SER A 107 41.05 60.26 -106.77
N LEU A 108 41.95 61.24 -106.74
CA LEU A 108 41.74 62.58 -107.31
C LEU A 108 43.00 62.99 -108.10
N ASN A 109 42.88 63.22 -109.41
CA ASN A 109 43.97 63.63 -110.32
C ASN A 109 45.29 62.84 -110.12
N ASN A 110 45.22 61.49 -110.17
CA ASN A 110 46.34 60.56 -109.94
C ASN A 110 46.96 60.56 -108.53
N LYS A 111 46.36 61.23 -107.52
CA LYS A 111 46.71 61.08 -106.11
C LYS A 111 45.65 60.25 -105.37
N ASN A 112 46.11 59.27 -104.61
CA ASN A 112 45.25 58.54 -103.67
C ASN A 112 45.25 59.30 -102.34
N LEU A 113 44.08 59.61 -101.82
CA LEU A 113 43.86 60.27 -100.55
C LEU A 113 42.95 59.40 -99.68
N LEU A 114 42.93 59.65 -98.38
CA LEU A 114 41.95 59.06 -97.46
C LEU A 114 40.94 60.12 -97.07
N TYR A 115 39.66 59.88 -97.36
CA TYR A 115 38.59 60.58 -96.68
C TYR A 115 38.41 59.97 -95.30
N SER A 116 38.21 60.81 -94.28
CA SER A 116 37.99 60.39 -92.91
C SER A 116 36.81 61.15 -92.32
N ILE A 117 35.86 60.42 -91.73
CA ILE A 117 34.67 60.93 -91.04
C ILE A 117 34.83 60.61 -89.55
N ILE A 118 34.65 61.59 -88.70
CA ILE A 118 34.93 61.48 -87.27
C ILE A 118 33.63 61.67 -86.48
N HIS A 119 33.38 60.75 -85.56
CA HIS A 119 32.30 60.85 -84.58
C HIS A 119 32.89 60.97 -83.19
N ASP A 120 32.45 61.95 -82.40
CA ASP A 120 32.81 62.04 -80.99
C ASP A 120 32.00 61.04 -80.18
N ILE A 121 32.68 60.13 -79.48
CA ILE A 121 32.10 59.09 -78.62
C ILE A 121 32.52 59.27 -77.14
N THR A 122 33.01 60.45 -76.77
CA THR A 122 33.56 60.71 -75.42
C THR A 122 32.54 60.49 -74.31
N GLU A 123 31.32 60.99 -74.47
CA GLU A 123 30.25 60.82 -73.46
C GLU A 123 29.80 59.36 -73.34
N GLN A 124 29.80 58.63 -74.45
CA GLN A 124 29.46 57.20 -74.44
C GLN A 124 30.48 56.38 -73.64
N VAL A 125 31.78 56.62 -73.85
CA VAL A 125 32.84 55.88 -73.13
C VAL A 125 32.80 56.18 -71.62
N LYS A 126 32.54 57.43 -71.22
CA LYS A 126 32.39 57.79 -69.79
C LYS A 126 31.20 57.08 -69.14
N ALA A 127 30.05 57.03 -69.83
CA ALA A 127 28.86 56.34 -69.32
C ALA A 127 29.08 54.84 -69.16
N GLU A 128 29.78 54.20 -70.12
CA GLU A 128 30.16 52.78 -70.03
C GLU A 128 31.05 52.49 -68.82
N GLU A 129 32.05 53.35 -68.54
CA GLU A 129 32.93 53.21 -67.37
C GLU A 129 32.18 53.37 -66.04
N GLU A 130 31.23 54.32 -65.96
CA GLU A 130 30.42 54.56 -64.77
C GLU A 130 29.50 53.37 -64.47
N ILE A 131 28.86 52.79 -65.49
CA ILE A 131 28.01 51.59 -65.36
C ILE A 131 28.82 50.41 -64.82
N ILE A 132 30.03 50.19 -65.34
CA ILE A 132 30.91 49.10 -64.86
C ILE A 132 31.24 49.28 -63.38
N LYS A 133 31.51 50.52 -62.95
CA LYS A 133 31.79 50.83 -61.56
C LYS A 133 30.56 50.59 -60.67
N LEU A 134 29.39 51.03 -61.11
CA LEU A 134 28.14 50.89 -60.36
C LEU A 134 27.73 49.42 -60.21
N ASN A 135 27.87 48.62 -61.28
CA ASN A 135 27.59 47.18 -61.25
C ASN A 135 28.47 46.45 -60.24
N ARG A 136 29.79 46.73 -60.19
CA ARG A 136 30.68 46.13 -59.19
C ARG A 136 30.25 46.46 -57.76
N THR A 137 29.84 47.71 -57.50
CA THR A 137 29.36 48.10 -56.17
C THR A 137 28.08 47.36 -55.81
N LEU A 138 27.12 47.28 -56.74
CA LEU A 138 25.86 46.58 -56.53
C LEU A 138 26.08 45.08 -56.27
N GLU A 139 26.92 44.41 -57.07
CA GLU A 139 27.27 43.00 -56.88
C GLU A 139 27.82 42.73 -55.48
N ASN A 140 28.75 43.57 -55.00
CA ASN A 140 29.30 43.43 -53.66
C ASN A 140 28.23 43.62 -52.56
N THR A 141 27.38 44.64 -52.68
CA THR A 141 26.30 44.89 -51.71
C THR A 141 25.27 43.76 -51.68
N VAL A 142 24.91 43.20 -52.84
CA VAL A 142 24.00 42.05 -52.92
C VAL A 142 24.61 40.83 -52.24
N LEU A 143 25.90 40.57 -52.45
CA LEU A 143 26.61 39.45 -51.83
C LEU A 143 26.63 39.56 -50.31
N GLU A 144 26.92 40.76 -49.80
CA GLU A 144 26.95 41.05 -48.37
C GLU A 144 25.56 40.89 -47.74
N ARG A 145 24.51 41.47 -48.36
CA ARG A 145 23.13 41.31 -47.87
C ARG A 145 22.60 39.89 -47.95
N THR A 146 22.99 39.13 -48.97
CA THR A 146 22.58 37.72 -49.10
C THR A 146 23.16 36.89 -47.96
N ARG A 147 24.42 37.16 -47.58
CA ARG A 147 25.08 36.48 -46.46
C ARG A 147 24.42 36.80 -45.12
N GLU A 148 24.15 38.08 -44.85
CA GLU A 148 23.48 38.49 -43.61
C GLU A 148 22.08 37.87 -43.48
N LEU A 149 21.34 37.80 -44.59
CA LEU A 149 20.03 37.13 -44.63
C LEU A 149 20.15 35.64 -44.33
N GLN A 150 21.15 34.94 -44.86
CA GLN A 150 21.36 33.52 -44.56
C GLN A 150 21.69 33.29 -43.08
N GLU A 151 22.53 34.14 -42.49
CA GLU A 151 22.87 34.05 -41.06
C GLU A 151 21.65 34.30 -40.17
N THR A 152 20.82 35.32 -40.49
CA THR A 152 19.58 35.58 -39.75
C THR A 152 18.53 34.49 -39.93
N ASN A 153 18.40 33.91 -41.12
CA ASN A 153 17.45 32.82 -41.36
C ASN A 153 17.83 31.55 -40.60
N GLY A 154 19.13 31.23 -40.51
CA GLY A 154 19.62 30.12 -39.70
C GLY A 154 19.33 30.29 -38.20
N MET A 155 19.53 31.50 -37.65
CA MET A 155 19.16 31.80 -36.27
C MET A 155 17.65 31.69 -36.01
N LEU A 156 16.82 32.11 -36.98
CA LEU A 156 15.36 31.98 -36.91
C LEU A 156 14.90 30.51 -36.95
N GLU A 157 15.54 29.66 -37.75
CA GLU A 157 15.27 28.23 -37.79
C GLU A 157 15.63 27.55 -36.46
N GLU A 158 16.79 27.86 -35.89
CA GLU A 158 17.19 27.33 -34.56
C GLU A 158 16.23 27.76 -33.44
N THR A 159 15.79 29.02 -33.45
CA THR A 159 14.83 29.51 -32.45
C THR A 159 13.43 28.90 -32.63
N ASN A 160 12.98 28.67 -33.87
CA ASN A 160 11.71 27.99 -34.12
C ASN A 160 11.72 26.54 -33.60
N ILE A 161 12.81 25.78 -33.83
CA ILE A 161 12.93 24.41 -33.33
C ILE A 161 12.85 24.39 -31.79
N SER A 162 13.55 25.30 -31.13
CA SER A 162 13.51 25.43 -29.65
C SER A 162 12.11 25.77 -29.13
N LEU A 163 11.39 26.69 -29.79
CA LEU A 163 10.01 27.04 -29.43
C LEU A 163 9.02 25.88 -29.63
N GLU A 164 9.18 25.10 -30.70
CA GLU A 164 8.34 23.92 -30.95
C GLU A 164 8.54 22.84 -29.87
N GLU A 165 9.79 22.64 -29.42
CA GLU A 165 10.10 21.75 -28.30
C GLU A 165 9.47 22.24 -27.00
N GLU A 166 9.58 23.54 -26.67
CA GLU A 166 8.97 24.14 -25.47
C GLU A 166 7.44 24.02 -25.46
N ILE A 167 6.78 24.27 -26.60
CA ILE A 167 5.31 24.13 -26.73
C ILE A 167 4.89 22.67 -26.53
N SER A 168 5.62 21.72 -27.11
CA SER A 168 5.35 20.29 -26.96
C SER A 168 5.48 19.83 -25.50
N GLU A 169 6.52 20.28 -24.78
CA GLU A 169 6.67 19.99 -23.35
C GLU A 169 5.51 20.59 -22.54
N ARG A 170 5.13 21.84 -22.82
CA ARG A 170 4.04 22.52 -22.12
C ARG A 170 2.70 21.82 -22.33
N MET A 171 2.40 21.36 -23.55
CA MET A 171 1.19 20.59 -23.84
C MET A 171 1.13 19.28 -23.05
N LYS A 172 2.25 18.56 -22.94
CA LYS A 172 2.31 17.32 -22.14
C LYS A 172 2.03 17.57 -20.66
N VAL A 173 2.53 18.68 -20.11
CA VAL A 173 2.28 19.06 -18.72
C VAL A 173 0.80 19.43 -18.51
N GLU A 174 0.20 20.18 -19.44
CA GLU A 174 -1.23 20.52 -19.37
C GLU A 174 -2.12 19.28 -19.46
N GLU A 175 -1.80 18.32 -20.31
CA GLU A 175 -2.55 17.07 -20.45
C GLU A 175 -2.41 16.17 -19.21
N ALA A 176 -1.19 16.04 -18.68
CA ALA A 176 -0.95 15.31 -17.42
C ALA A 176 -1.68 15.96 -16.23
N LEU A 177 -1.68 17.30 -16.16
CA LEU A 177 -2.44 18.04 -15.16
C LEU A 177 -3.95 17.80 -15.31
N HIS A 178 -4.46 17.81 -16.54
CA HIS A 178 -5.86 17.53 -16.82
C HIS A 178 -6.27 16.12 -16.37
N GLN A 179 -5.45 15.11 -16.67
CA GLN A 179 -5.68 13.73 -16.22
C GLN A 179 -5.66 13.63 -14.68
N SER A 180 -4.66 14.20 -14.03
CA SER A 180 -4.58 14.19 -12.56
C SER A 180 -5.77 14.90 -11.90
N MET A 181 -6.24 16.01 -12.47
CA MET A 181 -7.44 16.70 -11.98
C MET A 181 -8.71 15.87 -12.14
N GLN A 182 -8.85 15.10 -13.23
CA GLN A 182 -9.98 14.19 -13.43
C GLN A 182 -9.95 13.04 -12.42
N GLU A 183 -8.78 12.43 -12.19
CA GLU A 183 -8.61 11.37 -11.19
C GLU A 183 -8.96 11.85 -9.78
N ILE A 184 -8.46 13.02 -9.36
CA ILE A 184 -8.78 13.59 -8.05
C ILE A 184 -10.28 13.87 -7.93
N ARG A 185 -10.92 14.37 -8.99
CA ARG A 185 -12.36 14.60 -9.00
C ARG A 185 -13.12 13.28 -8.84
N ASP A 186 -12.73 12.23 -9.55
CA ASP A 186 -13.36 10.92 -9.44
C ASP A 186 -13.23 10.33 -8.03
N LEU A 187 -12.03 10.40 -7.44
CA LEU A 187 -11.78 9.98 -6.06
C LEU A 187 -12.64 10.74 -5.04
N TYR A 188 -12.90 12.03 -5.28
CA TYR A 188 -13.76 12.83 -4.41
C TYR A 188 -15.25 12.51 -4.62
N GLU A 189 -15.72 12.48 -5.87
CA GLU A 189 -17.13 12.30 -6.22
C GLU A 189 -17.64 10.89 -5.91
N ASN A 190 -16.82 9.87 -6.19
CA ASN A 190 -17.17 8.45 -6.03
C ASN A 190 -16.51 7.79 -4.82
N ALA A 191 -16.06 8.59 -3.83
CA ALA A 191 -15.55 8.07 -2.57
C ALA A 191 -16.58 7.14 -1.88
N PRO A 192 -16.16 6.11 -1.13
CA PRO A 192 -17.07 5.24 -0.37
C PRO A 192 -17.68 5.93 0.86
N CYS A 193 -17.45 7.24 1.03
CA CYS A 193 -18.02 8.07 2.06
C CYS A 193 -18.56 9.37 1.48
N GLY A 194 -19.51 9.98 2.18
CA GLY A 194 -20.00 11.30 1.86
C GLY A 194 -18.96 12.35 2.21
N TYR A 195 -18.80 13.35 1.36
CA TYR A 195 -17.97 14.51 1.63
C TYR A 195 -18.77 15.77 1.40
N HIS A 196 -18.82 16.63 2.41
CA HIS A 196 -19.35 17.97 2.26
C HIS A 196 -18.48 19.02 2.96
N SER A 197 -18.66 20.25 2.52
CA SER A 197 -18.05 21.43 3.12
C SER A 197 -19.12 22.44 3.46
N LEU A 198 -19.07 22.97 4.68
CA LEU A 198 -20.02 23.92 5.21
C LEU A 198 -19.38 25.28 5.47
N ASP A 199 -20.12 26.36 5.24
CA ASP A 199 -19.70 27.72 5.59
C ASP A 199 -19.80 28.00 7.10
N ARG A 200 -19.46 29.21 7.52
CA ARG A 200 -19.53 29.63 8.93
C ARG A 200 -20.95 29.55 9.53
N ASN A 201 -21.98 29.58 8.69
CA ASN A 201 -23.39 29.51 9.07
C ASN A 201 -23.99 28.10 8.91
N GLY A 202 -23.16 27.10 8.58
CA GLY A 202 -23.60 25.72 8.39
C GLY A 202 -24.28 25.46 7.05
N LYS A 203 -24.09 26.33 6.05
CA LYS A 203 -24.61 26.13 4.69
C LYS A 203 -23.67 25.28 3.85
N ILE A 204 -24.22 24.40 3.04
CA ILE A 204 -23.45 23.48 2.21
C ILE A 204 -22.84 24.24 1.02
N ILE A 205 -21.51 24.32 0.97
CA ILE A 205 -20.74 24.95 -0.11
C ILE A 205 -20.32 23.92 -1.16
N ARG A 206 -19.98 22.70 -0.72
CA ARG A 206 -19.62 21.57 -1.58
C ARG A 206 -20.18 20.29 -1.02
N ILE A 207 -20.51 19.36 -1.90
CA ILE A 207 -20.98 18.02 -1.58
C ILE A 207 -20.61 17.08 -2.74
N ASN A 208 -20.16 15.88 -2.41
CA ASN A 208 -19.80 14.86 -3.39
C ASN A 208 -21.02 14.03 -3.85
N ASP A 209 -20.87 13.35 -4.98
CA ASP A 209 -21.94 12.57 -5.60
C ASP A 209 -22.38 11.39 -4.71
N THR A 210 -21.49 10.77 -3.93
CA THR A 210 -21.87 9.71 -2.98
C THR A 210 -22.89 10.20 -1.94
N GLU A 211 -22.64 11.34 -1.29
CA GLU A 211 -23.57 11.89 -0.30
C GLU A 211 -24.89 12.36 -0.94
N LEU A 212 -24.82 12.93 -2.15
CA LEU A 212 -26.02 13.29 -2.93
C LEU A 212 -26.88 12.07 -3.26
N LYS A 213 -26.26 10.96 -3.68
CA LYS A 213 -26.97 9.69 -3.94
C LYS A 213 -27.65 9.16 -2.68
N TRP A 214 -26.99 9.25 -1.52
CA TRP A 214 -27.59 8.85 -0.25
C TRP A 214 -28.77 9.73 0.16
N LEU A 215 -28.68 11.04 -0.06
CA LEU A 215 -29.74 12.00 0.28
C LEU A 215 -30.90 11.99 -0.73
N GLY A 216 -30.64 11.66 -1.99
CA GLY A 216 -31.62 11.64 -3.08
C GLY A 216 -31.95 13.02 -3.68
N TYR A 217 -31.18 14.06 -3.35
CA TYR A 217 -31.35 15.42 -3.88
C TYR A 217 -30.34 15.71 -4.99
N THR A 218 -30.63 16.70 -5.85
CA THR A 218 -29.64 17.20 -6.81
C THR A 218 -28.70 18.20 -6.15
N ARG A 219 -27.52 18.41 -6.73
CA ARG A 219 -26.52 19.36 -6.19
C ARG A 219 -27.10 20.77 -6.08
N GLU A 220 -27.89 21.20 -7.06
CA GLU A 220 -28.53 22.53 -7.08
C GLU A 220 -29.57 22.72 -5.96
N GLU A 221 -30.22 21.64 -5.52
CA GLU A 221 -31.19 21.68 -4.42
C GLU A 221 -30.50 21.83 -3.06
N VAL A 222 -29.27 21.31 -2.93
CA VAL A 222 -28.55 21.19 -1.64
C VAL A 222 -27.57 22.34 -1.41
N ILE A 223 -26.86 22.79 -2.45
CA ILE A 223 -25.86 23.86 -2.32
C ILE A 223 -26.53 25.16 -1.85
N GLY A 224 -25.97 25.77 -0.81
CA GLY A 224 -26.43 27.02 -0.22
C GLY A 224 -27.54 26.87 0.83
N GLN A 225 -28.12 25.67 0.97
CA GLN A 225 -29.06 25.34 2.04
C GLN A 225 -28.33 25.02 3.34
N LYS A 226 -29.02 25.11 4.48
CA LYS A 226 -28.42 24.75 5.77
C LYS A 226 -28.38 23.24 5.91
N TYR A 227 -27.26 22.71 6.37
CA TYR A 227 -27.13 21.27 6.65
C TYR A 227 -28.18 20.79 7.67
N SER A 228 -28.57 21.68 8.61
CA SER A 228 -29.59 21.39 9.61
C SER A 228 -31.01 21.20 9.07
N ASP A 229 -31.26 21.48 7.79
CA ASP A 229 -32.54 21.21 7.12
C ASP A 229 -32.64 19.76 6.61
N PHE A 230 -31.51 19.04 6.53
CA PHE A 230 -31.42 17.66 6.04
C PHE A 230 -31.21 16.63 7.17
N ILE A 231 -31.41 17.02 8.43
CA ILE A 231 -31.22 16.15 9.60
C ILE A 231 -32.43 16.18 10.52
N THR A 232 -32.59 15.13 11.33
CA THR A 232 -33.71 15.05 12.29
C THR A 232 -33.66 16.16 13.35
N PRO A 233 -34.81 16.51 13.99
CA PRO A 233 -34.84 17.51 15.06
C PRO A 233 -33.87 17.21 16.21
N GLU A 234 -33.67 15.93 16.54
CA GLU A 234 -32.71 15.49 17.56
C GLU A 234 -31.26 15.74 17.11
N SER A 235 -30.92 15.38 15.87
CA SER A 235 -29.60 15.64 15.29
C SER A 235 -29.32 17.14 15.12
N LYS A 236 -30.36 17.93 14.87
CA LYS A 236 -30.27 19.38 14.77
C LYS A 236 -29.81 20.04 16.07
N LEU A 237 -30.30 19.57 17.22
CA LEU A 237 -29.84 20.04 18.53
C LEU A 237 -28.34 19.74 18.72
N ILE A 238 -27.91 18.54 18.35
CA ILE A 238 -26.49 18.14 18.41
C ILE A 238 -25.65 19.02 17.49
N PHE A 239 -26.12 19.29 16.26
CA PHE A 239 -25.43 20.15 15.31
C PHE A 239 -25.32 21.59 15.83
N GLU A 240 -26.42 22.20 16.29
CA GLU A 240 -26.44 23.59 16.78
C GLU A 240 -25.59 23.78 18.04
N MET A 241 -25.50 22.78 18.90
CA MET A 241 -24.63 22.80 20.08
C MET A 241 -23.15 22.65 19.73
N ASN A 242 -22.82 21.73 18.80
CA ASN A 242 -21.42 21.38 18.52
C ASN A 242 -20.78 22.21 17.42
N TYR A 243 -21.54 22.72 16.45
CA TYR A 243 -20.99 23.40 15.27
C TYR A 243 -20.24 24.71 15.58
N PRO A 244 -20.73 25.59 16.48
CA PRO A 244 -19.99 26.79 16.89
C PRO A 244 -18.69 26.46 17.63
N GLU A 245 -18.70 25.41 18.45
CA GLU A 245 -17.51 24.95 19.18
C GLU A 245 -16.52 24.25 18.24
N TYR A 246 -17.02 23.50 17.25
CA TYR A 246 -16.24 22.92 16.16
C TYR A 246 -15.46 24.00 15.38
N ILE A 247 -16.10 25.12 15.03
CA ILE A 247 -15.43 26.24 14.35
C ILE A 247 -14.26 26.80 15.19
N LYS A 248 -14.41 26.85 16.52
CA LYS A 248 -13.35 27.34 17.43
C LYS A 248 -12.25 26.30 17.67
N ARG A 249 -12.63 25.05 17.88
CA ARG A 249 -11.75 23.92 18.23
C ARG A 249 -10.97 23.40 17.01
N GLY A 250 -11.51 23.61 15.82
CA GLY A 250 -10.87 23.27 14.54
C GLY A 250 -11.11 21.84 14.07
N TRP A 251 -11.75 20.98 14.86
CA TRP A 251 -12.11 19.61 14.46
C TRP A 251 -13.23 19.03 15.32
N VAL A 252 -13.94 18.06 14.76
CA VAL A 252 -14.96 17.25 15.42
C VAL A 252 -14.87 15.82 14.90
N LYS A 253 -15.08 14.83 15.77
CA LYS A 253 -15.06 13.42 15.38
C LYS A 253 -16.30 12.71 15.89
N ASP A 254 -16.75 11.78 15.07
CA ASP A 254 -17.69 10.71 15.42
C ASP A 254 -19.02 11.22 15.97
N LEU A 255 -19.57 12.28 15.38
CA LEU A 255 -20.92 12.74 15.68
C LEU A 255 -21.94 11.88 14.95
N GLU A 256 -22.77 11.17 15.69
CA GLU A 256 -23.90 10.44 15.12
C GLU A 256 -25.03 11.41 14.78
N PHE A 257 -25.42 11.44 13.51
CA PHE A 257 -26.58 12.15 13.02
C PHE A 257 -27.53 11.19 12.32
N THR A 258 -28.78 11.60 12.19
CA THR A 258 -29.75 10.96 11.31
C THR A 258 -30.16 11.95 10.24
N LEU A 259 -29.79 11.65 8.99
CA LEU A 259 -30.16 12.44 7.83
C LEU A 259 -31.59 12.11 7.41
N ILE A 260 -32.26 13.07 6.78
CA ILE A 260 -33.58 12.92 6.18
C ILE A 260 -33.38 12.93 4.66
N ARG A 261 -33.68 11.80 4.02
CA ARG A 261 -33.64 11.68 2.55
C ARG A 261 -34.82 12.40 1.91
N LYS A 262 -34.75 12.62 0.59
CA LYS A 262 -35.82 13.26 -0.19
C LYS A 262 -37.16 12.52 -0.14
N ASP A 263 -37.12 11.20 0.07
CA ASP A 263 -38.30 10.35 0.25
C ASP A 263 -38.81 10.30 1.71
N ASN A 264 -38.26 11.14 2.60
CA ASN A 264 -38.48 11.16 4.04
C ASN A 264 -38.01 9.92 4.81
N SER A 265 -37.26 9.00 4.19
CA SER A 265 -36.61 7.92 4.92
C SER A 265 -35.45 8.46 5.78
N LEU A 266 -35.24 7.81 6.93
CA LEU A 266 -34.19 8.18 7.87
C LEU A 266 -32.91 7.42 7.51
N PHE A 267 -31.78 8.12 7.55
CA PHE A 267 -30.49 7.55 7.22
C PHE A 267 -29.45 7.88 8.31
N PRO A 268 -29.09 6.92 9.17
CA PRO A 268 -28.15 7.16 10.24
C PRO A 268 -26.72 7.24 9.69
N VAL A 269 -26.02 8.30 10.07
CA VAL A 269 -24.65 8.58 9.60
C VAL A 269 -23.75 9.00 10.75
N LEU A 270 -22.45 8.79 10.55
CA LEU A 270 -21.39 9.27 11.41
C LEU A 270 -20.63 10.39 10.71
N VAL A 271 -20.61 11.58 11.32
CA VAL A 271 -19.99 12.77 10.75
C VAL A 271 -18.75 13.16 11.54
N SER A 272 -17.64 13.26 10.83
CA SER A 272 -16.36 13.79 11.34
C SER A 272 -15.92 14.94 10.45
N GLY A 273 -15.31 15.98 11.00
CA GLY A 273 -14.88 17.11 10.19
C GLY A 273 -13.74 17.91 10.79
N SER A 274 -12.99 18.60 9.91
CA SER A 274 -11.89 19.50 10.27
C SER A 274 -12.15 20.88 9.69
N ALA A 275 -11.92 21.93 10.46
CA ALA A 275 -12.04 23.30 9.99
C ALA A 275 -10.86 23.63 9.07
N VAL A 276 -11.14 24.28 7.95
CA VAL A 276 -10.15 24.85 7.06
C VAL A 276 -10.12 26.35 7.30
N CYS A 277 -8.95 26.88 7.64
CA CYS A 277 -8.73 28.31 7.88
C CYS A 277 -7.75 28.88 6.86
N ASP A 278 -7.81 30.20 6.65
CA ASP A 278 -6.83 30.95 5.86
C ASP A 278 -5.49 31.12 6.61
N GLU A 279 -4.50 31.75 5.96
CA GLU A 279 -3.17 32.03 6.52
C GLU A 279 -3.21 32.91 7.79
N HIS A 280 -4.31 33.63 8.01
CA HIS A 280 -4.54 34.48 9.18
C HIS A 280 -5.32 33.76 10.30
N GLY A 281 -5.68 32.49 10.11
CA GLY A 281 -6.44 31.68 11.08
C GLY A 281 -7.95 31.93 11.05
N THR A 282 -8.47 32.63 10.05
CA THR A 282 -9.91 32.86 9.87
C THR A 282 -10.55 31.63 9.24
N TYR A 283 -11.65 31.17 9.82
CA TYR A 283 -12.42 30.03 9.30
C TYR A 283 -12.94 30.31 7.87
N LEU A 284 -12.62 29.41 6.94
CA LEU A 284 -13.13 29.44 5.56
C LEU A 284 -14.31 28.48 5.39
N MET A 285 -14.11 27.20 5.72
CA MET A 285 -15.10 26.15 5.53
C MET A 285 -14.82 24.93 6.41
N SER A 286 -15.81 24.07 6.57
CA SER A 286 -15.62 22.73 7.11
C SER A 286 -15.15 21.80 5.99
N ARG A 287 -14.41 20.77 6.36
CA ARG A 287 -14.25 19.58 5.53
C ARG A 287 -14.74 18.39 6.34
N SER A 288 -15.92 17.90 6.00
CA SER A 288 -16.60 16.84 6.72
C SER A 288 -16.61 15.57 5.88
N SER A 289 -16.38 14.43 6.53
CA SER A 289 -16.62 13.09 6.01
C SER A 289 -17.82 12.47 6.72
N VAL A 290 -18.70 11.85 5.96
CA VAL A 290 -19.95 11.24 6.40
C VAL A 290 -19.90 9.75 6.07
N TYR A 291 -20.10 8.90 7.07
CA TYR A 291 -20.11 7.45 6.91
C TYR A 291 -21.49 6.89 7.21
N ASP A 292 -21.96 5.94 6.40
CA ASP A 292 -23.16 5.17 6.68
C ASP A 292 -22.92 4.25 7.89
N ILE A 293 -23.81 4.32 8.88
CA ILE A 293 -23.79 3.46 10.08
C ILE A 293 -25.05 2.62 10.22
N SER A 294 -25.83 2.45 9.15
CA SER A 294 -27.09 1.69 9.16
C SER A 294 -26.89 0.25 9.63
N GLN A 295 -25.90 -0.46 9.07
CA GLN A 295 -25.56 -1.83 9.48
C GLN A 295 -25.12 -1.91 10.95
N ARG A 296 -24.38 -0.92 11.42
CA ARG A 296 -23.95 -0.83 12.82
C ARG A 296 -25.15 -0.66 13.75
N LYS A 297 -26.11 0.22 13.41
CA LYS A 297 -27.34 0.41 14.21
C LYS A 297 -28.23 -0.83 14.21
N GLU A 298 -28.33 -1.53 13.09
CA GLU A 298 -29.08 -2.79 13.01
C GLU A 298 -28.44 -3.87 13.91
N ALA A 299 -27.12 -4.00 13.87
CA ALA A 299 -26.39 -4.93 14.74
C ALA A 299 -26.53 -4.56 16.22
N GLU A 300 -26.42 -3.27 16.59
CA GLU A 300 -26.62 -2.79 17.96
C GLU A 300 -28.05 -3.09 18.47
N ASN A 301 -29.06 -2.90 17.64
CA ASN A 301 -30.45 -3.21 18.00
C ASN A 301 -30.68 -4.71 18.17
N LYS A 302 -30.15 -5.54 17.25
CA LYS A 302 -30.24 -6.99 17.34
C LYS A 302 -29.55 -7.52 18.61
N LEU A 303 -28.37 -6.97 18.94
CA LEU A 303 -27.66 -7.28 20.19
C LEU A 303 -28.49 -6.94 21.43
N LYS A 304 -29.14 -5.77 21.47
CA LYS A 304 -30.02 -5.39 22.58
C LYS A 304 -31.20 -6.34 22.72
N GLN A 305 -31.80 -6.75 21.61
CA GLN A 305 -32.90 -7.70 21.62
C GLN A 305 -32.45 -9.06 22.16
N LEU A 306 -31.38 -9.65 21.62
CA LEU A 306 -30.84 -10.93 22.09
C LEU A 306 -30.45 -10.89 23.57
N ASN A 307 -29.86 -9.78 24.04
CA ASN A 307 -29.46 -9.67 25.44
C ASN A 307 -30.67 -9.65 26.38
N SER A 308 -31.79 -9.03 25.97
CA SER A 308 -33.05 -9.07 26.73
C SER A 308 -33.64 -10.48 26.77
N GLU A 309 -33.63 -11.20 25.65
CA GLU A 309 -34.13 -12.58 25.57
C GLU A 309 -33.26 -13.54 26.43
N LEU A 310 -31.93 -13.37 26.39
CA LEU A 310 -31.01 -14.16 27.20
C LEU A 310 -31.20 -13.94 28.71
N GLU A 311 -31.46 -12.71 29.13
CA GLU A 311 -31.74 -12.39 30.54
C GLU A 311 -33.00 -13.09 31.06
N GLU A 312 -34.06 -13.20 30.24
CA GLU A 312 -35.27 -13.95 30.60
C GLU A 312 -35.00 -15.46 30.71
N ILE A 313 -34.25 -16.03 29.76
CA ILE A 313 -33.90 -17.47 29.76
C ILE A 313 -33.05 -17.82 30.98
N VAL A 314 -32.04 -17.00 31.32
CA VAL A 314 -31.17 -17.23 32.47
C VAL A 314 -31.98 -17.20 33.78
N ALA A 315 -32.92 -16.27 33.92
CA ALA A 315 -33.79 -16.21 35.09
C ALA A 315 -34.66 -17.47 35.23
N TYR A 316 -35.25 -17.94 34.12
CA TYR A 316 -36.06 -19.16 34.10
C TYR A 316 -35.23 -20.42 34.44
N ARG A 317 -34.06 -20.58 33.82
CA ARG A 317 -33.16 -21.73 34.07
C ARG A 317 -32.67 -21.77 35.50
N THR A 318 -32.36 -20.62 36.09
CA THR A 318 -31.92 -20.52 37.49
C THR A 318 -33.01 -21.02 38.44
N TYR A 319 -34.27 -20.61 38.22
CA TYR A 319 -35.40 -21.07 39.01
C TYR A 319 -35.63 -22.60 38.88
N SER A 320 -35.57 -23.14 37.65
CA SER A 320 -35.73 -24.58 37.41
C SER A 320 -34.61 -25.42 38.05
N LEU A 321 -33.37 -24.90 38.07
CA LEU A 321 -32.24 -25.59 38.71
C LEU A 321 -32.40 -25.67 40.23
N GLU A 322 -32.93 -24.63 40.86
CA GLU A 322 -33.21 -24.61 42.30
C GLU A 322 -34.29 -25.64 42.66
N GLU A 323 -35.33 -25.77 41.84
CA GLU A 323 -36.40 -26.76 42.04
C GLU A 323 -35.88 -28.19 41.90
N THR A 324 -35.10 -28.48 40.86
CA THR A 324 -34.53 -29.82 40.62
C THR A 324 -33.51 -30.22 41.69
N ASN A 325 -32.71 -29.29 42.21
CA ASN A 325 -31.79 -29.56 43.32
C ASN A 325 -32.53 -29.95 44.60
N ALA A 326 -33.66 -29.32 44.91
CA ALA A 326 -34.46 -29.68 46.08
C ALA A 326 -35.02 -31.11 45.99
N ILE A 327 -35.44 -31.54 44.80
CA ILE A 327 -35.94 -32.90 44.55
C ILE A 327 -34.82 -33.95 44.71
N LEU A 328 -33.63 -33.66 44.18
CA LEU A 328 -32.46 -34.56 44.29
C LEU A 328 -32.01 -34.76 45.74
N GLU A 329 -32.07 -33.72 46.56
CA GLU A 329 -31.75 -33.83 47.99
C GLU A 329 -32.74 -34.76 48.72
N GLU A 330 -34.01 -34.76 48.34
CA GLU A 330 -35.04 -35.64 48.90
C GLU A 330 -34.81 -37.11 48.50
N GLU A 331 -34.45 -37.37 47.24
CA GLU A 331 -34.20 -38.73 46.74
C GLU A 331 -32.94 -39.37 47.37
N ILE A 332 -31.89 -38.58 47.61
CA ILE A 332 -30.68 -39.05 48.30
C ILE A 332 -30.99 -39.46 49.74
N ALA A 333 -31.89 -38.76 50.43
CA ALA A 333 -32.33 -39.12 51.77
C ALA A 333 -33.09 -40.45 51.79
N GLU A 334 -33.91 -40.72 50.77
CA GLU A 334 -34.69 -41.95 50.66
C GLU A 334 -33.82 -43.17 50.35
N ARG A 335 -32.82 -43.03 49.47
CA ARG A 335 -31.91 -44.14 49.11
C ARG A 335 -31.05 -44.62 50.28
N ASN A 336 -30.55 -43.70 51.10
CA ASN A 336 -29.82 -44.01 52.34
C ASN A 336 -30.69 -44.75 53.38
N ARG A 337 -32.01 -44.58 53.30
CA ARG A 337 -32.98 -45.30 54.14
C ARG A 337 -33.13 -46.77 53.72
N ILE A 338 -33.11 -47.03 52.41
CA ILE A 338 -33.28 -48.38 51.83
C ILE A 338 -32.07 -49.27 52.11
N GLU A 339 -30.85 -48.72 52.06
CA GLU A 339 -29.63 -49.48 52.38
C GLU A 339 -29.58 -49.94 53.85
N ASN A 340 -30.09 -49.14 54.78
CA ASN A 340 -30.27 -49.53 56.18
C ASN A 340 -31.35 -50.62 56.35
N ASP A 341 -32.41 -50.61 55.54
CA ASP A 341 -33.49 -51.60 55.60
C ASP A 341 -33.03 -53.00 55.15
N LEU A 342 -32.07 -53.05 54.21
CA LEU A 342 -31.52 -54.32 53.71
C LEU A 342 -30.62 -55.03 54.74
N ALA A 343 -29.89 -54.27 55.57
CA ALA A 343 -29.16 -54.82 56.71
C ALA A 343 -30.11 -55.38 57.79
N ASN A 344 -31.28 -54.75 57.94
CA ASN A 344 -32.38 -55.19 58.81
C ASN A 344 -33.00 -56.51 58.30
N LYS A 345 -33.13 -56.74 56.99
CA LYS A 345 -33.79 -57.92 56.37
C LYS A 345 -33.29 -59.30 56.83
N ASN A 346 -31.99 -59.44 57.14
CA ASN A 346 -31.42 -60.72 57.59
C ASN A 346 -31.73 -61.05 59.07
N GLN A 347 -31.83 -60.05 59.94
CA GLN A 347 -32.36 -60.18 61.31
C GLN A 347 -33.89 -60.24 61.32
N ILE A 348 -34.49 -59.60 60.32
CA ILE A 348 -35.90 -59.64 60.02
C ILE A 348 -36.30 -61.06 59.62
N MET A 349 -35.53 -61.95 58.99
CA MET A 349 -36.06 -63.29 58.61
C MET A 349 -36.50 -64.21 59.77
N ASP A 350 -35.79 -64.21 60.90
CA ASP A 350 -36.25 -64.89 62.13
C ASP A 350 -37.38 -64.15 62.82
N THR A 351 -37.39 -62.82 62.69
CA THR A 351 -38.51 -61.97 63.08
C THR A 351 -39.70 -62.16 62.12
N LEU A 352 -39.48 -62.51 60.85
CA LEU A 352 -40.45 -62.55 59.75
C LEU A 352 -41.34 -63.71 60.03
N LEU A 353 -40.84 -64.93 60.20
CA LEU A 353 -41.72 -66.07 60.47
C LEU A 353 -42.66 -65.80 61.67
N ASN A 354 -42.19 -65.10 62.70
CA ASN A 354 -42.98 -64.77 63.91
C ASN A 354 -43.81 -63.47 63.84
N ASN A 355 -43.46 -62.53 62.97
CA ASN A 355 -44.21 -61.29 62.67
C ASN A 355 -44.96 -61.36 61.34
N LEU A 356 -44.88 -62.47 60.60
CA LEU A 356 -45.61 -62.73 59.37
C LEU A 356 -47.08 -62.49 59.71
N ASN A 357 -47.73 -61.57 58.99
CA ASN A 357 -49.14 -61.26 59.25
C ASN A 357 -50.09 -62.35 58.75
N VAL A 358 -49.51 -63.36 58.08
CA VAL A 358 -50.08 -64.63 57.67
C VAL A 358 -49.89 -65.66 58.77
N GLY A 359 -50.97 -66.34 59.14
CA GLY A 359 -50.90 -67.53 59.99
C GLY A 359 -50.28 -68.68 59.21
N VAL A 360 -49.16 -69.22 59.70
CA VAL A 360 -48.48 -70.37 59.10
C VAL A 360 -48.57 -71.55 60.06
N LEU A 361 -49.08 -72.66 59.54
CA LEU A 361 -49.32 -73.91 60.23
C LEU A 361 -48.76 -75.05 59.38
N MET A 362 -47.96 -75.93 59.94
CA MET A 362 -47.46 -77.13 59.25
C MET A 362 -47.94 -78.36 59.99
N ILE A 363 -48.54 -79.31 59.25
CA ILE A 363 -49.18 -80.49 59.84
C ILE A 363 -48.59 -81.74 59.23
N GLU A 364 -48.15 -82.65 60.09
CA GLU A 364 -47.62 -83.94 59.68
C GLU A 364 -48.75 -84.89 59.26
N ILE A 365 -48.58 -85.55 58.11
CA ILE A 365 -49.60 -86.40 57.51
C ILE A 365 -49.81 -87.70 58.29
N SER A 366 -48.74 -88.29 58.81
CA SER A 366 -48.76 -89.59 59.51
C SER A 366 -49.56 -89.53 60.83
N SER A 367 -49.48 -88.40 61.54
CA SER A 367 -50.07 -88.22 62.87
C SER A 367 -51.31 -87.33 62.86
N GLY A 368 -51.49 -86.54 61.80
CA GLY A 368 -52.50 -85.48 61.69
C GLY A 368 -52.27 -84.32 62.67
N LYS A 369 -51.05 -84.20 63.21
CA LYS A 369 -50.68 -83.21 64.24
C LYS A 369 -49.89 -82.05 63.66
N THR A 370 -50.06 -80.90 64.28
CA THR A 370 -49.26 -79.71 63.98
C THR A 370 -47.80 -79.87 64.42
N ILE A 371 -46.85 -79.63 63.51
CA ILE A 371 -45.39 -79.68 63.74
C ILE A 371 -44.71 -78.31 63.75
N PHE A 372 -45.33 -77.29 63.17
CA PHE A 372 -44.86 -75.91 63.27
C PHE A 372 -46.04 -74.95 63.22
N THR A 373 -46.02 -73.95 64.10
CA THR A 373 -47.00 -72.86 64.08
C THR A 373 -46.29 -71.55 64.37
N ASN A 374 -46.49 -70.54 63.53
CA ASN A 374 -46.00 -69.22 63.86
C ASN A 374 -46.92 -68.49 64.87
N LYS A 375 -46.39 -67.45 65.53
CA LYS A 375 -47.15 -66.66 66.52
C LYS A 375 -48.47 -66.12 65.96
N ARG A 376 -48.51 -65.72 64.68
CA ARG A 376 -49.69 -65.16 64.03
C ARG A 376 -50.80 -66.18 63.82
N ALA A 377 -50.50 -67.42 63.46
CA ALA A 377 -51.51 -68.47 63.34
C ALA A 377 -52.22 -68.71 64.68
N LYS A 378 -51.48 -68.72 65.79
CA LYS A 378 -52.05 -68.83 67.15
C LYS A 378 -52.98 -67.66 67.48
N GLN A 379 -52.63 -66.44 67.06
CA GLN A 379 -53.48 -65.25 67.27
C GLN A 379 -54.72 -65.20 66.35
N LEU A 380 -54.55 -65.59 65.08
CA LEU A 380 -55.63 -65.60 64.08
C LEU A 380 -56.65 -66.70 64.33
N LEU A 381 -56.24 -67.81 64.93
CA LEU A 381 -57.17 -68.86 65.32
C LEU A 381 -57.62 -68.70 66.78
N GLY A 382 -56.83 -68.06 67.64
CA GLY A 382 -57.22 -67.73 69.03
C GLY A 382 -56.97 -68.86 70.03
N CYS A 383 -56.20 -69.87 69.66
CA CYS A 383 -55.83 -71.01 70.49
C CYS A 383 -54.35 -71.40 70.27
N ASP A 384 -53.74 -72.10 71.23
CA ASP A 384 -52.39 -72.65 71.06
C ASP A 384 -52.49 -73.98 70.32
N LEU A 385 -51.68 -74.16 69.28
CA LEU A 385 -51.88 -75.19 68.25
C LEU A 385 -50.78 -76.25 68.20
N ASP A 386 -49.83 -76.19 69.13
CA ASP A 386 -48.69 -77.09 69.14
C ASP A 386 -49.15 -78.52 69.52
N ASN A 387 -48.86 -79.49 68.65
CA ASN A 387 -49.23 -80.91 68.80
C ASN A 387 -50.73 -81.27 68.83
N ILE A 388 -51.62 -80.36 68.43
CA ILE A 388 -53.08 -80.61 68.31
C ILE A 388 -53.41 -81.35 67.01
N ARG A 389 -54.46 -82.19 67.02
CA ARG A 389 -54.98 -82.85 65.82
C ARG A 389 -56.00 -81.97 65.09
N ILE A 390 -55.89 -81.89 63.77
CA ILE A 390 -56.69 -80.96 62.96
C ILE A 390 -58.21 -81.19 63.03
N GLY A 391 -58.64 -82.44 63.24
CA GLY A 391 -60.06 -82.77 63.37
C GLY A 391 -60.70 -82.19 64.62
N GLU A 392 -59.96 -82.15 65.73
CA GLU A 392 -60.42 -81.56 67.00
C GLU A 392 -60.48 -80.03 66.90
N LEU A 393 -59.60 -79.42 66.10
CA LEU A 393 -59.59 -77.97 65.90
C LEU A 393 -60.78 -77.47 65.07
N LEU A 394 -61.25 -78.24 64.09
CA LEU A 394 -62.30 -77.81 63.15
C LEU A 394 -63.73 -77.97 63.70
N ASP A 395 -63.92 -78.65 64.82
CA ASP A 395 -65.24 -78.84 65.42
C ASP A 395 -65.67 -77.60 66.25
N ASP A 396 -64.73 -76.75 66.65
CA ASP A 396 -64.99 -75.53 67.44
C ASP A 396 -65.19 -74.25 66.59
N TYR A 397 -64.99 -74.29 65.27
CA TYR A 397 -65.04 -73.11 64.38
C TYR A 397 -66.07 -73.28 63.27
N SER A 398 -66.79 -72.20 62.92
CA SER A 398 -67.70 -72.18 61.77
C SER A 398 -67.04 -71.53 60.56
N VAL A 399 -67.09 -72.16 59.39
CA VAL A 399 -66.41 -71.70 58.16
C VAL A 399 -67.41 -71.59 57.01
N TYR A 400 -67.42 -70.46 56.29
CA TYR A 400 -68.36 -70.14 55.20
C TYR A 400 -67.66 -69.51 53.98
N LYS A 401 -68.31 -69.50 52.80
CA LYS A 401 -67.84 -68.75 51.61
C LYS A 401 -68.30 -67.29 51.65
N SER A 402 -67.43 -66.32 51.39
CA SER A 402 -67.70 -64.88 51.50
C SER A 402 -68.78 -64.37 50.55
N ASN A 403 -68.91 -65.02 49.40
CA ASN A 403 -69.79 -64.58 48.33
C ASN A 403 -71.22 -65.14 48.49
N THR A 404 -71.39 -66.25 49.22
CA THR A 404 -72.67 -67.00 49.29
C THR A 404 -73.15 -67.30 50.73
N ASN A 405 -72.28 -67.18 51.74
CA ASN A 405 -72.56 -67.45 53.15
C ASN A 405 -72.98 -68.90 53.49
N GLU A 406 -72.70 -69.86 52.60
CA GLU A 406 -72.93 -71.29 52.83
C GLU A 406 -71.75 -71.96 53.56
N PRO A 407 -71.95 -73.04 54.35
CA PRO A 407 -70.87 -73.75 55.05
C PRO A 407 -69.79 -74.27 54.08
N TYR A 408 -68.51 -74.07 54.41
CA TYR A 408 -67.39 -74.46 53.55
C TYR A 408 -67.24 -76.00 53.53
N PRO A 409 -67.29 -76.67 52.36
CA PRO A 409 -67.21 -78.13 52.29
C PRO A 409 -65.85 -78.67 52.79
N ARG A 410 -65.85 -79.67 53.68
CA ARG A 410 -64.62 -80.26 54.26
C ARG A 410 -63.66 -80.80 53.19
N GLU A 411 -64.19 -81.36 52.09
CA GLU A 411 -63.37 -81.87 50.99
C GLU A 411 -62.71 -80.78 50.15
N GLU A 412 -63.21 -79.54 50.20
CA GLU A 412 -62.68 -78.39 49.45
C GLU A 412 -61.65 -77.59 50.26
N MET A 413 -61.51 -77.86 51.57
CA MET A 413 -60.60 -77.12 52.43
C MET A 413 -59.13 -77.27 51.99
N PRO A 414 -58.36 -76.15 51.90
CA PRO A 414 -56.99 -76.20 51.40
C PRO A 414 -56.06 -77.13 52.19
N ILE A 415 -56.26 -77.19 53.50
CA ILE A 415 -55.52 -78.08 54.41
C ILE A 415 -55.68 -79.57 54.06
N ILE A 416 -56.88 -80.00 53.65
CA ILE A 416 -57.15 -81.38 53.24
C ILE A 416 -56.55 -81.66 51.87
N GLY A 417 -56.54 -80.66 50.98
CA GLY A 417 -55.84 -80.74 49.69
C GLY A 417 -54.34 -80.98 49.86
N GLY A 418 -53.69 -80.16 50.70
CA GLY A 418 -52.24 -80.27 50.95
C GLY A 418 -51.83 -81.62 51.55
N MET A 419 -52.67 -82.19 52.44
CA MET A 419 -52.43 -83.54 52.99
C MET A 419 -52.59 -84.66 51.95
N ARG A 420 -53.41 -84.46 50.90
CA ARG A 420 -53.59 -85.39 49.78
C ARG A 420 -52.55 -85.22 48.68
N GLY A 421 -51.62 -84.27 48.83
CA GLY A 421 -50.62 -83.98 47.82
C GLY A 421 -51.01 -82.93 46.78
N GLU A 422 -52.14 -82.27 46.96
CA GLU A 422 -52.66 -81.27 46.05
C GLU A 422 -52.43 -79.87 46.62
N ARG A 423 -51.91 -78.95 45.80
CA ARG A 423 -51.92 -77.53 46.18
C ARG A 423 -53.33 -76.98 46.00
N ARG A 424 -53.85 -76.33 47.03
CA ARG A 424 -55.15 -75.65 46.97
C ARG A 424 -55.05 -74.25 47.54
N HIS A 425 -55.78 -73.34 46.92
CA HIS A 425 -55.85 -71.92 47.26
C HIS A 425 -57.30 -71.48 47.16
N VAL A 426 -57.73 -70.74 48.17
CA VAL A 426 -59.03 -70.08 48.21
C VAL A 426 -58.84 -68.70 48.83
N ASP A 427 -59.54 -67.70 48.32
CA ASP A 427 -59.49 -66.30 48.81
C ASP A 427 -60.87 -65.79 49.25
N ASP A 428 -61.85 -66.70 49.32
CA ASP A 428 -63.24 -66.44 49.66
C ASP A 428 -63.66 -67.08 50.99
N MET A 429 -62.70 -67.53 51.81
CA MET A 429 -63.01 -68.31 53.00
C MET A 429 -63.19 -67.41 54.23
N VAL A 430 -64.38 -67.41 54.82
CA VAL A 430 -64.69 -66.67 56.05
C VAL A 430 -64.70 -67.62 57.23
N ILE A 431 -63.86 -67.37 58.24
CA ILE A 431 -63.88 -68.11 59.50
C ILE A 431 -64.56 -67.26 60.57
N VAL A 432 -65.48 -67.88 61.32
CA VAL A 432 -66.07 -67.34 62.54
C VAL A 432 -65.53 -68.11 63.75
N ARG A 433 -64.86 -67.39 64.64
CA ARG A 433 -64.26 -67.94 65.87
C ARG A 433 -65.31 -68.19 66.96
N PRO A 434 -65.01 -69.01 67.98
CA PRO A 434 -65.86 -69.18 69.17
C PRO A 434 -66.23 -67.87 69.89
N ASP A 435 -65.39 -66.83 69.77
CA ASP A 435 -65.61 -65.49 70.34
C ASP A 435 -66.55 -64.59 69.50
N GLY A 436 -67.05 -65.10 68.36
CA GLY A 436 -67.98 -64.41 67.46
C GLY A 436 -67.34 -63.51 66.39
N ARG A 437 -66.00 -63.37 66.34
CA ARG A 437 -65.34 -62.55 65.29
C ARG A 437 -65.26 -63.29 63.95
N SER A 438 -65.54 -62.58 62.85
CA SER A 438 -65.42 -63.07 61.48
C SER A 438 -64.24 -62.42 60.75
N MET A 439 -63.54 -63.17 59.91
CA MET A 439 -62.41 -62.69 59.09
C MET A 439 -62.45 -63.33 57.71
N LEU A 440 -62.19 -62.53 56.67
CA LEU A 440 -62.00 -63.04 55.30
C LEU A 440 -60.56 -63.46 55.11
N LEU A 441 -60.36 -64.74 54.84
CA LEU A 441 -59.05 -65.33 54.72
C LEU A 441 -58.75 -65.77 53.29
N GLU A 442 -57.54 -65.45 52.86
CA GLU A 442 -56.89 -66.14 51.78
C GLU A 442 -56.05 -67.28 52.35
N VAL A 443 -56.34 -68.51 51.92
CA VAL A 443 -55.82 -69.73 52.53
C VAL A 443 -55.19 -70.59 51.45
N PHE A 444 -53.95 -70.97 51.67
CA PHE A 444 -53.19 -71.90 50.85
C PHE A 444 -52.90 -73.16 51.65
N GLY A 445 -53.12 -74.33 51.04
CA GLY A 445 -52.63 -75.61 51.52
C GLY A 445 -51.67 -76.18 50.50
N THR A 446 -50.44 -76.47 50.93
CA THR A 446 -49.36 -76.95 50.06
C THR A 446 -48.72 -78.20 50.65
N PRO A 447 -48.55 -79.28 49.86
CA PRO A 447 -47.81 -80.44 50.32
C PRO A 447 -46.34 -80.09 50.50
N VAL A 448 -45.78 -80.49 51.64
CA VAL A 448 -44.35 -80.47 51.92
C VAL A 448 -43.83 -81.89 51.73
N ALA A 449 -42.99 -82.05 50.72
CA ALA A 449 -42.30 -83.31 50.46
C ALA A 449 -40.95 -83.34 51.19
N ASN A 450 -40.57 -84.52 51.65
CA ASN A 450 -39.20 -84.77 52.08
C ASN A 450 -38.27 -84.86 50.86
N THR A 451 -36.96 -84.95 51.10
CA THR A 451 -35.93 -85.06 50.05
C THR A 451 -36.04 -86.32 49.19
N ALA A 452 -36.83 -87.33 49.59
CA ALA A 452 -37.15 -88.51 48.81
C ALA A 452 -38.44 -88.36 47.96
N GLY A 453 -39.04 -87.16 47.93
CA GLY A 453 -40.25 -86.85 47.16
C GLY A 453 -41.55 -87.35 47.79
N GLN A 454 -41.51 -87.93 48.98
CA GLN A 454 -42.70 -88.36 49.71
C GLN A 454 -43.30 -87.17 50.46
N ILE A 455 -44.60 -86.98 50.35
CA ILE A 455 -45.30 -85.92 51.06
C ILE A 455 -45.37 -86.29 52.55
N VAL A 456 -44.75 -85.48 53.39
CA VAL A 456 -44.62 -85.74 54.83
C VAL A 456 -45.47 -84.80 55.67
N ALA A 457 -45.78 -83.62 55.15
CA ALA A 457 -46.59 -82.63 55.83
C ALA A 457 -47.42 -81.80 54.85
N SER A 458 -48.42 -81.10 55.37
CA SER A 458 -49.15 -80.04 54.68
C SER A 458 -48.79 -78.71 55.35
N LEU A 459 -48.17 -77.80 54.60
CA LEU A 459 -47.96 -76.42 55.00
C LEU A 459 -49.19 -75.62 54.60
N VAL A 460 -49.87 -75.08 55.59
CA VAL A 460 -51.04 -74.23 55.44
C VAL A 460 -50.68 -72.82 55.86
N SER A 461 -50.89 -71.88 54.95
CA SER A 461 -50.72 -70.45 55.23
C SER A 461 -52.03 -69.74 54.98
N PHE A 462 -52.49 -68.92 55.92
CA PHE A 462 -53.73 -68.18 55.80
C PHE A 462 -53.56 -66.73 56.25
N GLU A 463 -54.01 -65.80 55.43
CA GLU A 463 -53.86 -64.35 55.64
C GLU A 463 -55.23 -63.68 55.69
N ASP A 464 -55.41 -62.73 56.60
CA ASP A 464 -56.55 -61.81 56.54
C ASP A 464 -56.28 -60.75 55.46
N ILE A 465 -56.95 -60.88 54.31
CA ILE A 465 -56.69 -60.05 53.12
C ILE A 465 -57.55 -58.78 53.06
N THR A 466 -58.26 -58.45 54.14
CA THR A 466 -59.20 -57.32 54.18
C THR A 466 -58.53 -55.98 53.82
N HIS A 467 -57.31 -55.72 54.33
CA HIS A 467 -56.56 -54.49 54.04
C HIS A 467 -55.76 -54.53 52.72
N ARG A 468 -55.35 -55.71 52.26
CA ARG A 468 -54.57 -55.88 51.02
C ARG A 468 -55.39 -55.49 49.78
N LYS A 469 -56.68 -55.88 49.77
CA LYS A 469 -57.63 -55.44 48.74
C LYS A 469 -57.78 -53.91 48.66
N GLN A 470 -57.67 -53.20 49.79
CA GLN A 470 -57.72 -51.74 49.81
C GLN A 470 -56.42 -51.08 49.29
N ALA A 471 -55.27 -51.73 49.43
CA ALA A 471 -53.98 -51.24 48.93
C ALA A 471 -53.82 -51.42 47.40
N GLU A 472 -54.36 -52.50 46.84
CA GLU A 472 -54.43 -52.71 45.38
C GLU A 472 -55.15 -51.56 44.67
N ASP A 473 -56.23 -51.04 45.27
CA ASP A 473 -56.94 -49.86 44.76
C ASP A 473 -56.10 -48.57 44.85
N SER A 474 -55.25 -48.44 45.87
CA SER A 474 -54.31 -47.30 45.99
C SER A 474 -53.22 -47.31 44.93
N ILE A 475 -52.65 -48.49 44.61
CA ILE A 475 -51.63 -48.65 43.55
C ILE A 475 -52.21 -48.30 42.18
N ARG A 476 -53.46 -48.66 41.92
CA ARG A 476 -54.17 -48.29 40.69
C ARG A 476 -54.26 -46.77 40.52
N ASN A 477 -54.46 -46.02 41.61
CA ASN A 477 -54.48 -44.56 41.58
C ASN A 477 -53.09 -43.93 41.34
N LEU A 478 -52.01 -44.52 41.89
CA LEU A 478 -50.64 -44.01 41.69
C LEU A 478 -50.17 -44.20 40.24
N ASN A 479 -50.50 -45.32 39.61
CA ASN A 479 -50.19 -45.56 38.20
C ASN A 479 -50.90 -44.56 37.25
N ALA A 480 -52.09 -44.09 37.63
CA ALA A 480 -52.76 -43.03 36.88
C ALA A 480 -52.02 -41.69 36.96
N GLN A 481 -51.37 -41.38 38.09
CA GLN A 481 -50.55 -40.17 38.25
C GLN A 481 -49.25 -40.23 37.43
N LEU A 482 -48.58 -41.40 37.42
CA LEU A 482 -47.36 -41.62 36.63
C LEU A 482 -47.55 -41.42 35.11
N LEU A 483 -48.70 -41.83 34.59
CA LEU A 483 -49.04 -41.58 33.18
C LEU A 483 -49.16 -40.09 32.88
N THR A 484 -49.68 -39.29 33.82
CA THR A 484 -49.80 -37.84 33.62
C THR A 484 -48.46 -37.10 33.72
N THR A 485 -47.51 -37.57 34.54
CA THR A 485 -46.18 -36.96 34.62
C THR A 485 -45.32 -37.26 33.40
N ASN A 486 -45.40 -38.48 32.86
CA ASN A 486 -44.66 -38.83 31.64
C ASN A 486 -45.10 -38.01 30.42
N ALA A 487 -46.41 -37.74 30.28
CA ALA A 487 -46.91 -36.90 29.19
C ALA A 487 -46.35 -35.47 29.25
N ARG A 488 -46.18 -34.90 30.45
CA ARG A 488 -45.57 -33.57 30.63
C ARG A 488 -44.07 -33.55 30.29
N LEU A 489 -43.35 -34.62 30.61
CA LEU A 489 -41.91 -34.73 30.29
C LEU A 489 -41.65 -34.79 28.78
N GLU A 490 -42.50 -35.49 28.02
CA GLU A 490 -42.40 -35.52 26.56
C GLU A 490 -42.59 -34.12 25.95
N GLU A 491 -43.56 -33.34 26.45
CA GLU A 491 -43.80 -31.96 26.01
C GLU A 491 -42.59 -31.04 26.29
N THR A 492 -41.98 -31.16 27.47
CA THR A 492 -40.77 -30.37 27.79
C THR A 492 -39.56 -30.74 26.94
N ASN A 493 -39.40 -32.02 26.56
CA ASN A 493 -38.29 -32.44 25.71
C ASN A 493 -38.42 -31.86 24.30
N THR A 494 -39.64 -31.83 23.74
CA THR A 494 -39.87 -31.22 22.42
C THR A 494 -39.52 -29.73 22.40
N LEU A 495 -39.86 -28.99 23.46
CA LEU A 495 -39.49 -27.57 23.59
C LEU A 495 -37.96 -27.37 23.69
N LEU A 496 -37.26 -28.26 24.38
CA LEU A 496 -35.80 -28.18 24.51
C LEU A 496 -35.08 -28.44 23.19
N GLU A 497 -35.60 -29.35 22.37
CA GLU A 497 -35.05 -29.63 21.03
C GLU A 497 -35.18 -28.42 20.10
N GLU A 498 -36.28 -27.67 20.19
CA GLU A 498 -36.47 -26.40 19.45
C GLU A 498 -35.45 -25.34 19.90
N GLU A 499 -35.22 -25.17 21.21
CA GLU A 499 -34.23 -24.22 21.75
C GLU A 499 -32.79 -24.55 21.30
N ILE A 500 -32.42 -25.83 21.25
CA ILE A 500 -31.11 -26.27 20.75
C ILE A 500 -30.95 -25.92 19.26
N GLN A 501 -32.01 -26.10 18.47
CA GLN A 501 -31.97 -25.80 17.04
C GLN A 501 -31.76 -24.30 16.79
N GLU A 502 -32.44 -23.43 17.54
CA GLU A 502 -32.22 -21.97 17.46
C GLU A 502 -30.77 -21.59 17.80
N HIS A 503 -30.19 -22.23 18.82
CA HIS A 503 -28.81 -21.94 19.22
C HIS A 503 -27.80 -22.29 18.11
N TYR A 504 -28.00 -23.38 17.37
CA TYR A 504 -27.17 -23.73 16.22
C TYR A 504 -27.25 -22.71 15.08
N GLU A 505 -28.44 -22.14 14.83
CA GLU A 505 -28.62 -21.11 13.80
C GLU A 505 -27.90 -19.81 14.16
N VAL A 506 -27.94 -19.40 15.43
CA VAL A 506 -27.20 -18.23 15.92
C VAL A 506 -25.69 -18.43 15.80
N GLU A 507 -25.18 -19.61 16.16
CA GLU A 507 -23.75 -19.93 16.04
C GLU A 507 -23.27 -19.87 14.59
N ALA A 508 -24.07 -20.39 13.64
CA ALA A 508 -23.78 -20.31 12.21
C ALA A 508 -23.74 -18.85 11.70
N GLN A 509 -24.67 -18.00 12.15
CA GLN A 509 -24.66 -16.57 11.81
C GLN A 509 -23.42 -15.86 12.37
N LEU A 510 -23.01 -16.19 13.61
CA LEU A 510 -21.83 -15.63 14.25
C LEU A 510 -20.55 -16.00 13.48
N LEU A 511 -20.42 -17.26 13.07
CA LEU A 511 -19.27 -17.74 12.30
C LEU A 511 -19.16 -17.00 10.96
N LYS A 512 -20.28 -16.84 10.26
CA LYS A 512 -20.32 -16.09 8.98
C LYS A 512 -19.92 -14.62 9.16
N ALA A 513 -20.46 -13.94 10.18
CA ALA A 513 -20.10 -12.56 10.48
C ALA A 513 -18.60 -12.41 10.81
N LYS A 514 -18.02 -13.38 11.52
CA LYS A 514 -16.59 -13.43 11.80
C LYS A 514 -15.75 -13.58 10.52
N GLU A 515 -16.12 -14.48 9.63
CA GLU A 515 -15.42 -14.68 8.35
C GLU A 515 -15.45 -13.42 7.47
N GLU A 516 -16.59 -12.72 7.43
CA GLU A 516 -16.73 -11.45 6.71
C GLU A 516 -15.83 -10.35 7.33
N ALA A 517 -15.78 -10.25 8.65
CA ALA A 517 -14.92 -9.30 9.36
C ALA A 517 -13.42 -9.59 9.12
N ASP A 518 -13.01 -10.85 9.15
CA ASP A 518 -11.62 -11.26 8.87
C ASP A 518 -11.22 -10.99 7.41
N SER A 519 -12.13 -11.23 6.47
CA SER A 519 -11.95 -10.89 5.05
C SER A 519 -11.78 -9.38 4.83
N ALA A 520 -12.62 -8.57 5.46
CA ALA A 520 -12.52 -7.11 5.40
C ALA A 520 -11.18 -6.60 5.98
N ASN A 521 -10.75 -7.15 7.12
CA ASN A 521 -9.44 -6.84 7.72
C ASN A 521 -8.27 -7.22 6.82
N LYS A 522 -8.36 -8.37 6.13
CA LYS A 522 -7.35 -8.81 5.17
C LYS A 522 -7.29 -7.87 3.96
N ALA A 523 -8.44 -7.47 3.41
CA ALA A 523 -8.52 -6.52 2.31
C ALA A 523 -7.93 -5.15 2.70
N LYS A 524 -8.27 -4.64 3.89
CA LYS A 524 -7.71 -3.39 4.44
C LYS A 524 -6.19 -3.46 4.60
N SER A 525 -5.67 -4.56 5.12
CA SER A 525 -4.22 -4.79 5.27
C SER A 525 -3.51 -4.79 3.91
N GLN A 526 -4.10 -5.46 2.91
CA GLN A 526 -3.54 -5.55 1.56
C GLN A 526 -3.54 -4.18 0.86
N PHE A 527 -4.64 -3.43 0.99
CA PHE A 527 -4.75 -2.07 0.47
C PHE A 527 -3.67 -1.16 1.04
N LEU A 528 -3.48 -1.17 2.36
CA LEU A 528 -2.44 -0.36 3.01
C LEU A 528 -1.03 -0.77 2.56
N ALA A 529 -0.76 -2.08 2.44
CA ALA A 529 0.52 -2.57 1.95
C ALA A 529 0.82 -2.11 0.52
N ASN A 530 -0.17 -2.19 -0.39
CA ASN A 530 -0.05 -1.71 -1.76
C ASN A 530 0.17 -0.19 -1.81
N MET A 531 -0.64 0.58 -1.08
CA MET A 531 -0.50 2.04 -0.97
C MET A 531 0.88 2.45 -0.45
N SER A 532 1.42 1.75 0.56
CA SER A 532 2.77 2.06 1.02
C SER A 532 3.82 1.78 -0.04
N HIS A 533 3.68 0.73 -0.84
CA HIS A 533 4.61 0.45 -1.93
C HIS A 533 4.52 1.55 -3.00
N GLU A 534 3.31 1.94 -3.38
CA GLU A 534 3.05 3.00 -4.37
C GLU A 534 3.52 4.38 -3.92
N ILE A 535 3.50 4.68 -2.61
CA ILE A 535 4.07 5.93 -2.10
C ILE A 535 5.58 5.82 -1.92
N ARG A 536 6.11 4.63 -1.57
CA ARG A 536 7.55 4.45 -1.35
C ARG A 536 8.36 4.68 -2.62
N THR A 537 7.88 4.21 -3.76
CA THR A 537 8.56 4.32 -5.06
C THR A 537 8.85 5.79 -5.45
N PRO A 538 7.87 6.71 -5.56
CA PRO A 538 8.14 8.10 -5.90
C PRO A 538 8.97 8.81 -4.83
N MET A 539 8.76 8.50 -3.54
CA MET A 539 9.53 9.09 -2.45
C MET A 539 11.01 8.69 -2.47
N ASN A 540 11.31 7.43 -2.79
CA ASN A 540 12.68 6.98 -3.00
C ASN A 540 13.31 7.65 -4.21
N GLY A 541 12.55 7.91 -5.27
CA GLY A 541 13.00 8.69 -6.42
C GLY A 541 13.38 10.13 -6.03
N ILE A 542 12.56 10.80 -5.24
CA ILE A 542 12.86 12.15 -4.71
C ILE A 542 14.13 12.13 -3.86
N ILE A 543 14.25 11.18 -2.93
CA ILE A 543 15.44 11.05 -2.08
C ILE A 543 16.69 10.79 -2.92
N GLY A 544 16.61 9.87 -3.88
CA GLY A 544 17.68 9.58 -4.82
C GLY A 544 18.13 10.82 -5.59
N MET A 545 17.18 11.57 -6.18
CA MET A 545 17.47 12.79 -6.93
C MET A 545 18.10 13.87 -6.05
N THR A 546 17.61 14.06 -4.81
CA THR A 546 18.23 15.01 -3.87
C THR A 546 19.64 14.63 -3.47
N ASP A 547 19.96 13.34 -3.38
CA ASP A 547 21.31 12.87 -3.09
C ASP A 547 22.24 13.00 -4.31
N LEU A 548 21.72 12.82 -5.53
CA LEU A 548 22.50 13.06 -6.76
C LEU A 548 22.86 14.54 -6.92
N LEU A 549 21.92 15.44 -6.65
CA LEU A 549 22.15 16.88 -6.75
C LEU A 549 23.26 17.37 -5.80
N LYS A 550 23.46 16.71 -4.64
CA LYS A 550 24.57 17.04 -3.72
C LYS A 550 25.95 16.86 -4.31
N PHE A 551 26.11 16.07 -5.36
CA PHE A 551 27.39 15.87 -6.04
C PHE A 551 27.64 16.90 -7.17
N THR A 552 26.68 17.79 -7.45
CA THR A 552 26.86 18.91 -8.37
C THR A 552 27.36 20.16 -7.65
N SER A 553 27.85 21.15 -8.41
CA SER A 553 28.21 22.47 -7.87
C SER A 553 26.93 23.22 -7.46
N LEU A 554 26.65 23.24 -6.16
CA LEU A 554 25.47 23.89 -5.57
C LEU A 554 25.86 25.08 -4.72
N THR A 555 25.00 26.12 -4.72
CA THR A 555 25.07 27.20 -3.73
C THR A 555 24.66 26.70 -2.34
N ASP A 556 25.05 27.39 -1.28
CA ASP A 556 24.70 26.99 0.09
C ASP A 556 23.19 27.03 0.36
N GLU A 557 22.47 27.93 -0.31
CA GLU A 557 21.00 28.00 -0.28
C GLU A 557 20.37 26.77 -0.95
N GLN A 558 20.89 26.34 -2.11
CA GLN A 558 20.43 25.11 -2.79
C GLN A 558 20.73 23.86 -1.96
N LYS A 559 21.89 23.78 -1.29
CA LYS A 559 22.20 22.68 -0.36
C LYS A 559 21.21 22.62 0.79
N HIS A 560 20.80 23.78 1.33
CA HIS A 560 19.81 23.86 2.40
C HIS A 560 18.43 23.40 1.92
N MET A 561 17.99 23.84 0.74
CA MET A 561 16.73 23.38 0.12
C MET A 561 16.73 21.86 -0.09
N LEU A 562 17.80 21.28 -0.62
CA LEU A 562 17.92 19.83 -0.80
C LEU A 562 17.93 19.07 0.52
N ALA A 563 18.56 19.61 1.56
CA ALA A 563 18.53 19.02 2.90
C ALA A 563 17.10 19.00 3.46
N THR A 564 16.33 20.08 3.26
CA THR A 564 14.93 20.18 3.66
C THR A 564 14.05 19.19 2.89
N ILE A 565 14.16 19.12 1.56
CA ILE A 565 13.41 18.18 0.73
C ILE A 565 13.70 16.74 1.14
N LYS A 566 14.97 16.39 1.36
CA LYS A 566 15.36 15.06 1.83
C LYS A 566 14.81 14.74 3.22
N SER A 567 14.88 15.70 4.15
CA SER A 567 14.36 15.55 5.51
C SER A 567 12.84 15.30 5.50
N SER A 568 12.09 16.13 4.76
CA SER A 568 10.63 15.97 4.61
C SER A 568 10.26 14.65 3.92
N SER A 569 11.05 14.24 2.93
CA SER A 569 10.81 12.98 2.22
C SER A 569 11.05 11.76 3.11
N THR A 570 12.11 11.79 3.90
CA THR A 570 12.43 10.73 4.87
C THR A 570 11.40 10.69 5.99
N LEU A 571 10.95 11.85 6.46
CA LEU A 571 9.89 11.94 7.46
C LEU A 571 8.62 11.28 6.95
N LEU A 572 8.14 11.63 5.75
CA LEU A 572 6.91 11.07 5.17
C LEU A 572 6.97 9.54 5.06
N LEU A 573 8.10 8.99 4.61
CA LEU A 573 8.30 7.53 4.56
C LEU A 573 8.21 6.89 5.94
N ASN A 574 8.76 7.52 6.98
CA ASN A 574 8.65 7.03 8.35
C ASN A 574 7.19 7.05 8.83
N ILE A 575 6.42 8.11 8.54
CA ILE A 575 4.99 8.18 8.89
C ILE A 575 4.21 7.02 8.26
N ILE A 576 4.46 6.75 6.98
CA ILE A 576 3.76 5.68 6.25
C ILE A 576 4.13 4.31 6.81
N ASN A 577 5.42 4.09 7.08
CA ASN A 577 5.89 2.86 7.69
C ASN A 577 5.31 2.68 9.11
N ASP A 578 5.20 3.75 9.90
CA ASP A 578 4.57 3.71 11.22
C ASP A 578 3.08 3.33 11.14
N ILE A 579 2.34 3.87 10.16
CA ILE A 579 0.92 3.52 9.92
C ILE A 579 0.78 2.06 9.48
N LEU A 580 1.68 1.58 8.63
CA LEU A 580 1.70 0.17 8.23
C LEU A 580 2.01 -0.76 9.40
N ASP A 581 3.04 -0.43 10.18
CA ASP A 581 3.43 -1.22 11.35
C ASP A 581 2.25 -1.29 12.32
N LEU A 582 1.56 -0.17 12.57
CA LEU A 582 0.31 -0.15 13.34
C LEU A 582 -0.75 -1.09 12.76
N SER A 583 -1.05 -1.00 11.47
CA SER A 583 -2.05 -1.86 10.84
C SER A 583 -1.69 -3.35 10.90
N LYS A 584 -0.39 -3.69 10.84
CA LYS A 584 0.07 -5.08 10.97
C LYS A 584 -0.01 -5.57 12.40
N ILE A 585 0.29 -4.72 13.38
CA ILE A 585 0.18 -5.01 14.82
C ILE A 585 -1.28 -5.27 15.19
N ASP A 586 -2.19 -4.39 14.81
CA ASP A 586 -3.62 -4.52 15.14
C ASP A 586 -4.25 -5.75 14.48
N ALA A 587 -3.72 -6.19 13.34
CA ALA A 587 -4.13 -7.42 12.66
C ALA A 587 -3.45 -8.69 13.21
N GLY A 588 -2.56 -8.58 14.20
CA GLY A 588 -1.80 -9.71 14.75
C GLY A 588 -0.80 -10.36 13.78
N LYS A 589 -0.37 -9.64 12.73
CA LYS A 589 0.44 -10.15 11.61
C LYS A 589 1.94 -9.80 11.71
N ILE A 590 2.40 -9.22 12.82
CA ILE A 590 3.83 -9.01 13.03
C ILE A 590 4.45 -10.32 13.54
N GLU A 591 5.32 -10.89 12.72
CA GLU A 591 6.26 -11.93 13.13
C GLU A 591 7.57 -11.26 13.54
N LEU A 592 8.12 -11.66 14.69
CA LEU A 592 9.45 -11.24 15.11
C LEU A 592 10.49 -12.08 14.38
N CYS A 593 11.55 -11.43 13.90
CA CYS A 593 12.67 -12.08 13.23
C CYS A 593 13.90 -12.07 14.14
N PRO A 594 14.01 -12.97 15.13
CA PRO A 594 15.14 -13.00 16.04
C PRO A 594 16.44 -13.36 15.30
N GLU A 595 17.49 -12.57 15.52
CA GLU A 595 18.83 -12.82 14.99
C GLU A 595 19.90 -12.72 16.09
N TYR A 596 21.11 -13.22 15.83
CA TYR A 596 22.25 -13.09 16.72
C TYR A 596 22.78 -11.65 16.72
N VAL A 597 22.80 -11.03 17.89
CA VAL A 597 23.21 -9.64 18.06
C VAL A 597 24.29 -9.52 19.14
N ASP A 598 25.46 -9.02 18.74
CA ASP A 598 26.46 -8.51 19.67
C ASP A 598 25.99 -7.15 20.22
N VAL A 599 25.67 -7.14 21.51
CA VAL A 599 25.11 -5.97 22.21
C VAL A 599 26.10 -4.81 22.21
N LYS A 600 27.40 -5.08 22.37
CA LYS A 600 28.44 -4.05 22.41
C LYS A 600 28.59 -3.39 21.03
N ASN A 601 28.63 -4.18 19.97
CA ASN A 601 28.71 -3.67 18.60
C ASN A 601 27.44 -2.94 18.16
N LEU A 602 26.26 -3.42 18.55
CA LEU A 602 24.98 -2.75 18.32
C LEU A 602 25.00 -1.33 18.89
N ILE A 603 25.43 -1.21 20.15
CA ILE A 603 25.50 0.04 20.88
C ILE A 603 26.57 0.96 20.26
N GLN A 604 27.79 0.47 20.02
CA GLN A 604 28.91 1.28 19.54
C GLN A 604 28.65 1.91 18.15
N ASN A 605 28.09 1.14 17.22
CA ASN A 605 27.83 1.61 15.85
C ASN A 605 26.75 2.70 15.80
N LYS A 606 25.70 2.58 16.63
CA LYS A 606 24.63 3.58 16.70
C LYS A 606 25.00 4.79 17.56
N PHE A 607 25.79 4.58 18.61
CA PHE A 607 26.34 5.64 19.46
C PHE A 607 27.14 6.67 18.66
N ASN A 608 27.99 6.22 17.73
CA ASN A 608 28.80 7.11 16.90
C ASN A 608 27.95 8.02 15.98
N LEU A 609 26.84 7.52 15.45
CA LEU A 609 25.93 8.28 14.60
C LEU A 609 25.18 9.37 15.39
N LEU A 610 24.68 9.03 16.57
CA LEU A 610 23.87 9.94 17.39
C LEU A 610 24.73 10.97 18.14
N ARG A 611 25.96 10.62 18.52
CA ARG A 611 26.94 11.56 19.09
C ARG A 611 27.29 12.68 18.12
N ALA A 612 27.31 12.41 16.81
CA ALA A 612 27.51 13.44 15.79
C ALA A 612 26.36 14.46 15.76
N VAL A 613 25.12 13.99 15.95
CA VAL A 613 23.90 14.82 15.96
C VAL A 613 23.73 15.60 17.28
N SER A 614 24.11 15.02 18.41
CA SER A 614 24.05 15.71 19.71
C SER A 614 25.11 16.80 19.82
N LYS A 615 26.29 16.59 19.21
CA LYS A 615 27.40 17.57 19.20
C LYS A 615 27.05 18.83 18.39
N THR A 616 26.23 18.71 17.33
CA THR A 616 25.70 19.87 16.60
C THR A 616 24.69 20.71 17.39
N LYS A 617 24.06 20.14 18.43
CA LYS A 617 23.15 20.84 19.35
C LYS A 617 23.79 21.23 20.70
N GLY A 618 25.04 20.84 20.95
CA GLY A 618 25.72 21.09 22.23
C GLY A 618 25.21 20.24 23.41
N LEU A 619 24.61 19.07 23.15
CA LEU A 619 24.10 18.16 24.17
C LEU A 619 25.14 17.08 24.53
N ASP A 620 25.32 16.83 25.83
CA ASP A 620 26.15 15.74 26.32
C ASP A 620 25.42 14.40 26.17
N PHE A 621 26.12 13.40 25.64
CA PHE A 621 25.53 12.08 25.38
C PHE A 621 26.38 10.99 26.05
N GLU A 622 25.77 10.22 26.95
CA GLU A 622 26.43 9.13 27.69
C GLU A 622 25.77 7.79 27.41
N VAL A 623 26.59 6.74 27.27
CA VAL A 623 26.11 5.37 27.20
C VAL A 623 26.75 4.53 28.29
N SER A 624 25.94 3.75 28.99
CA SER A 624 26.40 2.79 30.01
C SER A 624 25.86 1.39 29.72
N LEU A 625 26.74 0.40 29.86
CA LEU A 625 26.40 -1.03 29.75
C LEU A 625 26.69 -1.66 31.11
N GLY A 626 25.68 -2.28 31.73
CA GLY A 626 25.86 -2.99 32.98
C GLY A 626 26.79 -4.20 32.82
N GLU A 627 27.61 -4.48 33.82
CA GLU A 627 28.62 -5.55 33.78
C GLU A 627 28.03 -6.95 33.52
N ASN A 628 26.78 -7.15 33.91
CA ASN A 628 26.07 -8.42 33.79
C ASN A 628 25.30 -8.58 32.47
N VAL A 629 25.36 -7.64 31.52
CA VAL A 629 24.65 -7.78 30.24
C VAL A 629 25.36 -8.81 29.35
N PRO A 630 24.65 -9.80 28.75
CA PRO A 630 25.28 -10.80 27.88
C PRO A 630 25.91 -10.12 26.66
N LYS A 631 27.07 -10.62 26.22
CA LYS A 631 27.74 -10.10 25.02
C LYS A 631 26.91 -10.32 23.76
N GLU A 632 26.27 -11.48 23.68
CA GLU A 632 25.45 -11.93 22.56
C GLU A 632 24.05 -12.25 23.04
N ILE A 633 23.06 -11.75 22.32
CA ILE A 633 21.64 -12.00 22.56
C ILE A 633 20.96 -12.37 21.25
N ILE A 634 19.89 -13.14 21.33
CA ILE A 634 18.99 -13.45 20.22
C ILE A 634 17.75 -12.57 20.37
N VAL A 635 17.59 -11.64 19.43
CA VAL A 635 16.51 -10.63 19.45
C VAL A 635 16.24 -10.13 18.03
N ASP A 636 15.04 -9.60 17.77
CA ASP A 636 14.79 -8.84 16.55
C ASP A 636 15.51 -7.48 16.63
N LYS A 637 16.70 -7.43 16.04
CA LYS A 637 17.55 -6.23 16.02
C LYS A 637 16.84 -5.02 15.45
N THR A 638 16.04 -5.19 14.41
CA THR A 638 15.39 -4.08 13.70
C THR A 638 14.35 -3.43 14.62
N ARG A 639 13.51 -4.24 15.27
CA ARG A 639 12.48 -3.76 16.19
C ARG A 639 13.07 -3.19 17.48
N LEU A 640 14.11 -3.82 18.02
CA LEU A 640 14.84 -3.28 19.17
C LEU A 640 15.45 -1.90 18.88
N ILE A 641 16.11 -1.75 17.72
CA ILE A 641 16.65 -0.46 17.28
C ILE A 641 15.54 0.58 17.08
N GLN A 642 14.38 0.17 16.55
CA GLN A 642 13.25 1.07 16.33
C GLN A 642 12.75 1.68 17.65
N VAL A 643 12.55 0.85 18.67
CA VAL A 643 12.15 1.32 20.02
C VAL A 643 13.18 2.30 20.58
N ILE A 644 14.47 1.95 20.51
CA ILE A 644 15.57 2.79 21.03
C ILE A 644 15.63 4.14 20.30
N ASN A 645 15.53 4.14 18.96
CA ASN A 645 15.58 5.37 18.17
C ASN A 645 14.38 6.27 18.43
N ASN A 646 13.18 5.71 18.63
CA ASN A 646 11.99 6.50 18.95
C ASN A 646 12.15 7.23 20.30
N LEU A 647 12.66 6.53 21.32
CA LEU A 647 12.91 7.13 22.63
C LEU A 647 14.05 8.16 22.59
N LEU A 648 15.16 7.86 21.93
CA LEU A 648 16.29 8.78 21.78
C LEU A 648 15.93 10.01 20.94
N GLY A 649 15.12 9.83 19.89
CA GLY A 649 14.59 10.92 19.08
C GLY A 649 13.77 11.90 19.91
N ASN A 650 12.91 11.37 20.81
CA ASN A 650 12.17 12.20 21.75
C ASN A 650 13.11 12.92 22.74
N ALA A 651 14.08 12.22 23.32
CA ALA A 651 15.06 12.84 24.23
C ALA A 651 15.81 14.02 23.58
N ILE A 652 16.27 13.86 22.33
CA ILE A 652 16.97 14.92 21.56
C ILE A 652 16.03 16.07 21.16
N LYS A 653 14.75 15.76 20.98
CA LYS A 653 13.72 16.73 20.60
C LYS A 653 13.34 17.63 21.77
N PHE A 654 13.20 17.07 22.97
CA PHE A 654 12.70 17.78 24.16
C PHE A 654 13.79 18.29 25.11
N THR A 655 15.07 18.08 24.77
CA THR A 655 16.23 18.63 25.50
C THR A 655 16.91 19.72 24.66
N GLU A 656 16.85 20.97 25.12
CA GLU A 656 17.56 22.08 24.46
C GLU A 656 19.02 22.19 24.93
N THR A 657 19.27 22.06 26.23
CA THR A 657 20.62 22.05 26.85
C THR A 657 20.68 21.00 27.95
N GLY A 658 21.81 20.31 28.09
CA GLY A 658 22.01 19.32 29.15
C GLY A 658 22.48 17.98 28.60
N LYS A 659 22.00 16.89 29.21
CA LYS A 659 22.52 15.54 28.99
C LYS A 659 21.42 14.55 28.61
N ILE A 660 21.76 13.63 27.71
CA ILE A 660 20.97 12.45 27.38
C ILE A 660 21.82 11.22 27.72
N SER A 661 21.23 10.22 28.36
CA SER A 661 21.90 8.97 28.68
C SER A 661 21.10 7.75 28.24
N LEU A 662 21.80 6.74 27.72
CA LEU A 662 21.24 5.44 27.36
C LEU A 662 21.93 4.37 28.22
N SER A 663 21.15 3.56 28.93
CA SER A 663 21.68 2.48 29.76
C SER A 663 21.05 1.14 29.44
N PHE A 664 21.83 0.07 29.59
CA PHE A 664 21.36 -1.32 29.48
C PHE A 664 21.73 -2.08 30.75
N LYS A 665 20.75 -2.75 31.37
CA LYS A 665 20.93 -3.53 32.60
C LYS A 665 20.19 -4.86 32.49
N MET A 666 20.83 -5.94 32.93
CA MET A 666 20.15 -7.21 33.15
C MET A 666 19.36 -7.14 34.46
N ILE A 667 18.05 -7.41 34.43
CA ILE A 667 17.21 -7.49 35.64
C ILE A 667 17.23 -8.92 36.19
N LYS A 668 16.98 -9.90 35.31
CA LYS A 668 16.78 -11.31 35.69
C LYS A 668 17.27 -12.23 34.60
N SER A 669 17.76 -13.39 35.00
CA SER A 669 18.08 -14.50 34.10
C SER A 669 17.36 -15.76 34.57
N ILE A 670 16.71 -16.47 33.65
CA ILE A 670 16.04 -17.76 33.90
C ILE A 670 16.41 -18.69 32.74
N LYS A 671 17.25 -19.70 33.01
CA LYS A 671 17.81 -20.61 31.99
C LYS A 671 18.53 -19.80 30.88
N ASN A 672 18.11 -19.96 29.62
CA ASN A 672 18.64 -19.23 28.46
C ASN A 672 17.90 -17.94 28.16
N LYS A 673 16.96 -17.48 29.01
CA LYS A 673 16.24 -16.23 28.79
C LYS A 673 16.68 -15.19 29.79
N VAL A 674 16.99 -14.00 29.28
CA VAL A 674 17.42 -12.84 30.06
C VAL A 674 16.43 -11.72 29.85
N LEU A 675 15.97 -11.12 30.95
CA LEU A 675 15.18 -9.89 30.90
C LEU A 675 16.14 -8.69 30.93
N LEU A 676 16.28 -8.04 29.78
CA LEU A 676 17.12 -6.86 29.61
C LEU A 676 16.26 -5.60 29.75
N MET A 677 16.69 -4.69 30.61
CA MET A 677 16.10 -3.37 30.75
C MET A 677 16.98 -2.31 30.11
N THR A 678 16.37 -1.52 29.24
CA THR A 678 17.00 -0.37 28.60
C THR A 678 16.34 0.89 29.10
N SER A 679 17.13 1.89 29.46
CA SER A 679 16.64 3.20 29.87
C SER A 679 17.19 4.31 28.98
N VAL A 680 16.34 5.24 28.59
CA VAL A 680 16.70 6.48 27.91
C VAL A 680 16.30 7.65 28.81
N SER A 681 17.29 8.37 29.30
CA SER A 681 17.10 9.51 30.21
C SER A 681 17.52 10.81 29.55
N ASP A 682 16.75 11.87 29.78
CA ASP A 682 16.97 13.21 29.28
C ASP A 682 16.79 14.24 30.40
N THR A 683 17.52 15.36 30.33
CA THR A 683 17.38 16.49 31.26
C THR A 683 16.51 17.62 30.69
N GLY A 684 15.56 17.28 29.82
CA GLY A 684 14.70 18.23 29.12
C GLY A 684 13.54 18.75 29.97
N ILE A 685 12.46 19.17 29.30
CA ILE A 685 11.30 19.82 29.93
C ILE A 685 10.50 18.92 30.89
N GLY A 686 10.71 17.60 30.87
CA GLY A 686 9.88 16.66 31.62
C GLY A 686 8.42 16.61 31.16
N ILE A 687 7.62 15.77 31.81
CA ILE A 687 6.22 15.50 31.46
C ILE A 687 5.37 15.73 32.72
N LYS A 688 4.19 16.35 32.55
CA LYS A 688 3.25 16.56 33.65
C LYS A 688 2.58 15.23 34.04
N GLU A 689 2.28 15.07 35.33
CA GLU A 689 1.69 13.84 35.86
C GLU A 689 0.33 13.48 35.21
N GLU A 690 -0.47 14.48 34.87
CA GLU A 690 -1.76 14.34 34.18
C GLU A 690 -1.66 13.81 32.74
N ASP A 691 -0.48 13.93 32.14
CA ASP A 691 -0.23 13.59 30.74
C ASP A 691 0.43 12.21 30.55
N ILE A 692 1.07 11.68 31.61
CA ILE A 692 1.74 10.37 31.60
C ILE A 692 0.81 9.23 31.12
N PRO A 693 -0.45 9.11 31.59
CA PRO A 693 -1.34 8.03 31.15
C PRO A 693 -1.68 8.07 29.66
N LYS A 694 -1.54 9.22 29.01
CA LYS A 694 -1.94 9.44 27.61
C LYS A 694 -0.80 9.24 26.62
N LEU A 695 0.46 9.18 27.07
CA LEU A 695 1.66 9.16 26.22
C LEU A 695 1.71 8.00 25.22
N PHE A 696 1.20 6.84 25.60
CA PHE A 696 1.25 5.62 24.79
C PHE A 696 -0.02 5.39 23.96
N ASN A 697 -0.97 6.33 23.98
CA ASN A 697 -2.17 6.26 23.15
C ASN A 697 -1.88 6.75 21.72
N TYR A 698 -2.57 6.16 20.75
CA TYR A 698 -2.41 6.53 19.34
C TYR A 698 -2.76 8.01 19.09
N PHE A 699 -1.96 8.66 18.26
CA PHE A 699 -2.16 10.06 17.80
C PHE A 699 -2.21 11.11 18.93
N THR A 700 -1.67 10.80 20.11
CA THR A 700 -1.67 11.74 21.23
C THR A 700 -0.47 12.68 21.15
N GLN A 701 -0.74 13.99 21.21
CA GLN A 701 0.27 15.05 21.31
C GLN A 701 -0.08 15.93 22.53
N LEU A 702 0.89 16.15 23.42
CA LEU A 702 0.69 16.92 24.65
C LEU A 702 0.99 18.41 24.41
N ASP A 703 0.08 19.29 24.86
CA ASP A 703 0.08 20.77 24.87
C ASP A 703 0.50 21.54 23.58
N THR A 704 -0.44 22.34 23.04
CA THR A 704 -0.29 23.14 21.80
C THR A 704 0.56 24.41 21.94
N SER A 705 0.94 24.80 23.15
CA SER A 705 1.66 26.07 23.43
C SER A 705 3.17 25.98 23.19
N PHE A 706 3.78 24.80 23.40
CA PHE A 706 5.19 24.51 23.09
C PHE A 706 5.39 23.70 21.80
N SER A 707 4.30 23.11 21.25
CA SER A 707 4.35 22.21 20.10
C SER A 707 4.58 22.88 18.74
N LYS A 708 4.45 24.21 18.63
CA LYS A 708 4.75 24.93 17.36
C LYS A 708 6.20 24.75 16.89
N ARG A 709 7.13 24.41 17.78
CA ARG A 709 8.53 24.12 17.42
C ARG A 709 8.80 22.64 17.08
N PHE A 710 7.87 21.72 17.35
CA PHE A 710 8.18 20.31 17.52
C PHE A 710 7.04 19.37 17.08
N GLN A 711 6.71 19.35 15.78
CA GLN A 711 5.74 18.40 15.20
C GLN A 711 6.26 16.94 15.21
N GLY A 712 5.35 15.97 15.37
CA GLY A 712 5.60 14.52 15.27
C GLY A 712 4.28 13.77 15.09
N THR A 713 4.28 12.52 14.64
CA THR A 713 3.03 11.78 14.29
C THR A 713 2.16 11.40 15.48
N GLY A 714 2.71 11.36 16.69
CA GLY A 714 2.03 10.80 17.87
C GLY A 714 1.87 9.27 17.82
N LEU A 715 2.53 8.59 16.88
CA LEU A 715 2.47 7.13 16.72
C LEU A 715 3.68 6.41 17.35
N GLY A 716 4.85 7.06 17.39
CA GLY A 716 6.10 6.40 17.75
C GLY A 716 6.12 5.74 19.13
N LEU A 717 5.53 6.37 20.17
CA LEU A 717 5.47 5.79 21.51
C LEU A 717 4.47 4.62 21.59
N ALA A 718 3.31 4.73 20.92
CA ALA A 718 2.32 3.66 20.87
C ALA A 718 2.87 2.42 20.14
N ILE A 719 3.58 2.62 19.02
CA ILE A 719 4.28 1.54 18.30
C ILE A 719 5.38 0.94 19.18
N SER A 720 6.20 1.78 19.84
CA SER A 720 7.23 1.28 20.75
C SER A 720 6.65 0.40 21.86
N LYS A 721 5.50 0.77 22.44
CA LYS A 721 4.80 -0.05 23.43
C LYS A 721 4.40 -1.41 22.88
N ARG A 722 3.76 -1.44 21.71
CA ARG A 722 3.35 -2.71 21.07
C ARG A 722 4.53 -3.60 20.70
N LEU A 723 5.62 -3.04 20.16
CA LEU A 723 6.82 -3.81 19.85
C LEU A 723 7.46 -4.40 21.12
N VAL A 724 7.48 -3.65 22.22
CA VAL A 724 7.99 -4.11 23.52
C VAL A 724 7.13 -5.23 24.09
N GLU A 725 5.79 -5.10 24.02
CA GLU A 725 4.84 -6.15 24.41
C GLU A 725 5.05 -7.44 23.59
N LEU A 726 5.24 -7.31 22.28
CA LEU A 726 5.56 -8.45 21.40
C LEU A 726 6.89 -9.12 21.75
N MET A 727 7.91 -8.35 22.16
CA MET A 727 9.19 -8.86 22.67
C MET A 727 9.10 -9.38 24.13
N GLY A 728 7.88 -9.55 24.67
CA GLY A 728 7.64 -10.12 25.99
C GLY A 728 8.10 -9.22 27.15
N GLY A 729 8.08 -7.90 26.95
CA GLY A 729 8.45 -6.92 27.97
C GLY A 729 7.42 -5.81 28.14
N GLU A 730 7.78 -4.80 28.92
CA GLU A 730 6.94 -3.65 29.29
C GLU A 730 7.70 -2.34 29.08
N ILE A 731 6.99 -1.27 28.74
CA ILE A 731 7.52 0.10 28.60
C ILE A 731 6.82 1.05 29.57
N PHE A 732 7.57 1.92 30.22
CA PHE A 732 7.05 2.92 31.17
C PHE A 732 7.97 4.14 31.23
N VAL A 733 7.55 5.17 31.96
CA VAL A 733 8.27 6.44 32.08
C VAL A 733 8.23 6.97 33.51
N GLU A 734 9.35 7.49 33.97
CA GLU A 734 9.47 8.31 35.17
C GLU A 734 9.85 9.72 34.75
N SER A 735 9.03 10.72 35.06
CA SER A 735 9.29 12.08 34.62
C SER A 735 8.85 13.09 35.68
N ASN A 736 9.59 14.18 35.79
CA ASN A 736 9.25 15.32 36.62
C ASN A 736 9.28 16.57 35.74
N PHE A 737 8.16 17.30 35.70
CA PHE A 737 8.07 18.53 34.91
C PHE A 737 9.17 19.54 35.32
N GLY A 738 9.94 20.00 34.33
CA GLY A 738 11.09 20.88 34.46
C GLY A 738 12.42 20.22 34.84
N LYS A 739 12.46 18.90 35.09
CA LYS A 739 13.68 18.17 35.50
C LYS A 739 14.13 17.08 34.54
N GLY A 740 13.35 16.80 33.50
CA GLY A 740 13.63 15.77 32.51
C GLY A 740 12.79 14.50 32.68
N SER A 741 13.00 13.54 31.77
CA SER A 741 12.27 12.27 31.74
C SER A 741 13.22 11.10 31.60
N THR A 742 12.82 9.95 32.15
CA THR A 742 13.49 8.67 31.90
C THR A 742 12.47 7.65 31.45
N PHE A 743 12.61 7.19 30.20
CA PHE A 743 11.84 6.10 29.64
C PHE A 743 12.57 4.79 29.87
N TYR A 744 11.83 3.77 30.29
CA TYR A 744 12.32 2.43 30.53
C TYR A 744 11.55 1.47 29.63
N PHE A 745 12.23 0.49 29.05
CA PHE A 745 11.58 -0.68 28.51
C PHE A 745 12.34 -1.95 28.85
N THR A 746 11.62 -3.05 28.97
CA THR A 746 12.19 -4.40 29.14
C THR A 746 12.00 -5.21 27.87
N CYS A 747 12.88 -6.16 27.61
CA CYS A 747 12.72 -7.14 26.56
C CYS A 747 13.25 -8.50 27.02
N LEU A 748 12.49 -9.56 26.72
CA LEU A 748 12.90 -10.92 27.03
C LEU A 748 13.72 -11.46 25.86
N VAL A 749 15.02 -11.63 26.08
CA VAL A 749 15.96 -12.06 25.03
C VAL A 749 16.53 -13.42 25.36
N GLU A 750 16.81 -14.23 24.33
CA GLU A 750 17.47 -15.51 24.52
C GLU A 750 18.99 -15.35 24.45
N VAL A 751 19.73 -16.15 25.21
CA VAL A 751 21.19 -16.20 25.19
C VAL A 751 21.62 -17.51 24.54
N PRO A 752 22.54 -17.49 23.57
CA PRO A 752 23.01 -18.69 22.91
C PRO A 752 23.60 -19.70 23.89
N GLU A 753 23.21 -20.98 23.76
CA GLU A 753 23.62 -22.07 24.67
C GLU A 753 25.03 -22.63 24.36
N HIS A 754 25.70 -22.14 23.31
CA HIS A 754 27.05 -22.55 22.91
C HIS A 754 27.87 -21.37 22.38
N GLN A 755 28.98 -21.06 23.04
CA GLN A 755 30.08 -20.29 22.46
C GLN A 755 30.78 -21.16 21.41
N SER A 756 30.28 -21.16 20.18
CA SER A 756 31.06 -21.68 19.06
C SER A 756 32.07 -20.63 18.65
N LYS A 757 33.36 -20.98 18.79
CA LYS A 757 34.49 -20.28 18.18
C LYS A 757 34.23 -20.14 16.68
N PHE A 758 33.80 -18.97 16.23
CA PHE A 758 34.09 -18.50 14.89
C PHE A 758 35.24 -17.51 15.03
N ASP A 759 36.43 -17.97 14.64
CA ASP A 759 37.60 -17.12 14.46
C ASP A 759 37.24 -16.00 13.49
N ILE A 760 37.09 -14.79 14.02
CA ILE A 760 37.08 -13.58 13.21
C ILE A 760 38.54 -13.37 12.80
N ILE A 761 38.82 -13.63 11.53
CA ILE A 761 39.98 -13.07 10.84
C ILE A 761 39.78 -11.55 10.86
N CYS A 762 40.33 -10.90 11.89
CA CYS A 762 40.54 -9.47 11.92
C CYS A 762 41.75 -9.17 11.04
N ASP A 763 41.51 -8.68 9.82
CA ASP A 763 42.56 -8.04 9.05
C ASP A 763 42.42 -6.52 9.04
N LYS A 764 43.60 -5.91 8.99
CA LYS A 764 43.97 -4.56 9.39
C LYS A 764 43.37 -3.48 8.49
N SER A 765 43.40 -2.28 9.05
CA SER A 765 43.43 -1.00 8.34
C SER A 765 44.21 -1.08 7.03
N ILE A 766 43.52 -0.95 5.90
CA ILE A 766 44.14 -0.72 4.59
C ILE A 766 43.74 0.68 4.12
N GLU A 767 44.76 1.52 4.06
CA GLU A 767 44.78 2.83 3.43
C GLU A 767 44.31 2.76 1.97
N GLU A 768 43.63 3.81 1.52
CA GLU A 768 43.14 3.97 0.16
C GLU A 768 44.29 3.92 -0.87
N LYS A 769 44.36 2.82 -1.63
CA LYS A 769 45.04 2.79 -2.93
C LYS A 769 44.03 2.69 -4.07
N SER A 770 44.35 3.41 -5.14
CA SER A 770 43.57 3.59 -6.36
C SER A 770 43.11 2.26 -6.98
N MET A 771 41.80 2.12 -7.16
CA MET A 771 41.15 1.00 -7.86
C MET A 771 41.39 1.08 -9.37
N LEU A 772 41.66 -0.07 -10.00
CA LEU A 772 41.54 -0.29 -11.43
C LEU A 772 40.06 -0.17 -11.87
N PRO A 773 39.77 0.25 -13.11
CA PRO A 773 38.39 0.41 -13.58
C PRO A 773 37.71 -0.96 -13.77
N LEU A 774 36.65 -1.22 -13.00
CA LEU A 774 35.82 -2.43 -13.10
C LEU A 774 34.76 -2.29 -14.20
N ASN A 775 34.53 -3.36 -14.97
CA ASN A 775 33.47 -3.47 -15.96
C ASN A 775 32.24 -4.15 -15.33
N ILE A 776 31.18 -3.38 -15.08
CA ILE A 776 29.96 -3.85 -14.41
C ILE A 776 28.79 -3.81 -15.39
N LEU A 777 28.04 -4.91 -15.46
CA LEU A 777 26.73 -4.95 -16.13
C LEU A 777 25.64 -4.63 -15.10
N LEU A 778 24.88 -3.57 -15.34
CA LEU A 778 23.67 -3.27 -14.60
C LEU A 778 22.45 -3.74 -15.40
N VAL A 779 21.61 -4.54 -14.79
CA VAL A 779 20.34 -4.99 -15.35
C VAL A 779 19.21 -4.45 -14.48
N GLU A 780 18.52 -3.43 -14.98
CA GLU A 780 17.55 -2.63 -14.23
C GLU A 780 16.58 -1.99 -15.22
N ASP A 781 15.27 -2.11 -15.02
CA ASP A 781 14.25 -1.52 -15.91
C ASP A 781 13.81 -0.12 -15.47
N ASP A 782 13.96 0.22 -14.19
CA ASP A 782 13.65 1.56 -13.68
C ASP A 782 14.73 2.59 -14.02
N PHE A 783 14.36 3.58 -14.84
CA PHE A 783 15.22 4.67 -15.29
C PHE A 783 15.85 5.46 -14.13
N VAL A 784 15.14 5.65 -13.03
CA VAL A 784 15.65 6.38 -11.86
C VAL A 784 16.76 5.58 -11.16
N SER A 785 16.54 4.29 -10.95
CA SER A 785 17.53 3.37 -10.39
C SER A 785 18.75 3.25 -11.29
N GLN A 786 18.56 3.17 -12.61
CA GLN A 786 19.66 3.24 -13.59
C GLN A 786 20.49 4.52 -13.43
N LEU A 787 19.83 5.68 -13.34
CA LEU A 787 20.50 6.98 -13.23
C LEU A 787 21.33 7.08 -11.95
N ILE A 788 20.81 6.56 -10.82
CA ILE A 788 21.54 6.55 -9.54
C ILE A 788 22.82 5.73 -9.64
N ILE A 789 22.73 4.49 -10.15
CA ILE A 789 23.89 3.60 -10.26
C ILE A 789 24.90 4.12 -11.30
N LYS A 790 24.43 4.75 -12.37
CA LYS A 790 25.27 5.42 -13.39
C LYS A 790 26.05 6.61 -12.84
N GLN A 791 25.54 7.30 -11.83
CA GLN A 791 26.29 8.37 -11.16
C GLN A 791 27.28 7.81 -10.14
N ILE A 792 26.91 6.75 -9.42
CA ILE A 792 27.82 6.05 -8.51
C ILE A 792 29.02 5.47 -9.28
N SER A 793 28.78 4.87 -10.45
CA SER A 793 29.85 4.31 -11.28
C SER A 793 30.83 5.38 -11.76
N LYS A 794 30.33 6.55 -12.19
CA LYS A 794 31.17 7.71 -12.54
C LYS A 794 32.04 8.18 -11.38
N LEU A 795 31.48 8.27 -10.16
CA LEU A 795 32.22 8.66 -8.95
C LEU A 795 33.29 7.64 -8.55
N LYS A 796 33.09 6.36 -8.87
CA LYS A 796 34.01 5.27 -8.52
C LYS A 796 34.96 4.85 -9.65
N GLY A 797 34.80 5.41 -10.85
CA GLY A 797 35.59 5.04 -12.03
C GLY A 797 35.24 3.67 -12.60
N TRP A 798 34.02 3.17 -12.39
CA TRP A 798 33.55 1.90 -12.98
C TRP A 798 32.98 2.14 -14.38
N HIS A 799 33.30 1.23 -15.30
CA HIS A 799 32.67 1.16 -16.62
C HIS A 799 31.35 0.40 -16.48
N LEU A 800 30.24 1.13 -16.62
CA LEU A 800 28.90 0.59 -16.45
C LEU A 800 28.24 0.38 -17.82
N THR A 801 27.86 -0.85 -18.12
CA THR A 801 26.96 -1.19 -19.23
C THR A 801 25.57 -1.40 -18.65
N VAL A 802 24.52 -0.80 -19.23
CA VAL A 802 23.16 -0.85 -18.70
C VAL A 802 22.27 -1.62 -19.65
N ALA A 803 21.65 -2.69 -19.17
CA ALA A 803 20.57 -3.42 -19.83
C ALA A 803 19.24 -3.07 -19.15
N SER A 804 18.24 -2.72 -19.95
CA SER A 804 16.91 -2.29 -19.46
C SER A 804 15.93 -3.46 -19.32
N ASN A 805 16.33 -4.68 -19.68
CA ASN A 805 15.54 -5.90 -19.56
C ASN A 805 16.43 -7.15 -19.64
N GLY A 806 15.87 -8.31 -19.31
CA GLY A 806 16.62 -9.57 -19.27
C GLY A 806 17.13 -10.09 -20.61
N ILE A 807 16.52 -9.72 -21.75
CA ILE A 807 16.97 -10.15 -23.08
C ILE A 807 18.26 -9.41 -23.45
N GLU A 808 18.25 -8.09 -23.28
CA GLU A 808 19.41 -7.22 -23.50
C GLU A 808 20.57 -7.59 -22.56
N ALA A 809 20.27 -8.01 -21.32
CA ALA A 809 21.26 -8.49 -20.38
C ALA A 809 22.02 -9.73 -20.87
N ILE A 810 21.29 -10.69 -21.44
CA ILE A 810 21.88 -11.90 -22.02
C ILE A 810 22.75 -11.49 -23.21
N GLU A 811 22.22 -10.71 -24.16
CA GLU A 811 22.94 -10.26 -25.36
C GLU A 811 24.26 -9.52 -25.03
N PHE A 812 24.22 -8.63 -24.04
CA PHE A 812 25.42 -7.92 -23.58
C PHE A 812 26.41 -8.85 -22.90
N TYR A 813 25.95 -9.80 -22.08
CA TYR A 813 26.80 -10.82 -21.48
C TYR A 813 27.40 -11.78 -22.52
N GLU A 814 26.72 -12.04 -23.63
CA GLU A 814 27.26 -12.89 -24.70
C GLU A 814 28.39 -12.20 -25.48
N SER A 815 28.31 -10.87 -25.59
CA SER A 815 29.16 -10.05 -26.44
C SER A 815 30.33 -9.39 -25.69
N ASN A 816 30.28 -9.34 -24.35
CA ASN A 816 31.25 -8.64 -23.51
C ASN A 816 31.60 -9.45 -22.25
N SER A 817 32.80 -9.22 -21.72
CA SER A 817 33.21 -9.75 -20.41
C SER A 817 32.93 -8.73 -19.30
N PHE A 818 32.30 -9.18 -18.21
CA PHE A 818 32.02 -8.35 -17.05
C PHE A 818 32.70 -8.92 -15.79
N ASP A 819 33.17 -8.03 -14.94
CA ASP A 819 33.75 -8.38 -13.63
C ASP A 819 32.66 -8.65 -12.59
N LEU A 820 31.46 -8.06 -12.79
CA LEU A 820 30.31 -8.19 -11.90
C LEU A 820 29.00 -7.83 -12.61
N ILE A 821 27.90 -8.46 -12.21
CA ILE A 821 26.54 -8.14 -12.67
C ILE A 821 25.70 -7.69 -11.47
N LEU A 822 25.08 -6.51 -11.58
CA LEU A 822 24.00 -6.06 -10.70
C LEU A 822 22.67 -6.40 -11.38
N MET A 823 21.88 -7.28 -10.79
CA MET A 823 20.71 -7.88 -11.43
C MET A 823 19.43 -7.56 -10.68
N ASP A 824 18.54 -6.75 -11.24
CA ASP A 824 17.18 -6.65 -10.70
C ASP A 824 16.43 -7.97 -10.86
N ILE A 825 15.77 -8.38 -9.79
CA ILE A 825 14.96 -9.59 -9.76
C ILE A 825 13.65 -9.38 -10.51
N GLN A 826 13.01 -8.22 -10.33
CA GLN A 826 11.68 -7.94 -10.85
C GLN A 826 11.76 -7.06 -12.09
N MET A 827 11.78 -7.69 -13.25
CA MET A 827 11.80 -6.99 -14.53
C MET A 827 10.73 -7.54 -15.49
N PRO A 828 10.17 -6.69 -16.37
CA PRO A 828 9.23 -7.11 -17.40
C PRO A 828 9.88 -8.02 -18.44
N ARG A 829 9.06 -8.90 -19.05
CA ARG A 829 9.43 -9.92 -20.07
C ARG A 829 10.27 -11.09 -19.57
N MET A 830 11.33 -10.83 -18.81
CA MET A 830 12.22 -11.87 -18.29
C MET A 830 12.76 -11.48 -16.92
N SER A 831 12.50 -12.31 -15.92
CA SER A 831 12.90 -12.05 -14.53
C SER A 831 14.40 -12.22 -14.33
N GLY A 832 14.97 -11.53 -13.34
CA GLY A 832 16.39 -11.67 -13.01
C GLY A 832 16.81 -13.11 -12.71
N TYR A 833 15.89 -13.92 -12.15
CA TYR A 833 16.12 -15.35 -11.94
C TYR A 833 16.28 -16.14 -13.24
N GLU A 834 15.50 -15.83 -14.27
CA GLU A 834 15.59 -16.48 -15.58
C GLU A 834 16.90 -16.10 -16.29
N VAL A 835 17.30 -14.83 -16.18
CA VAL A 835 18.58 -14.34 -16.70
C VAL A 835 19.76 -15.01 -15.99
N THR A 836 19.75 -15.09 -14.66
CA THR A 836 20.77 -15.80 -13.89
C THR A 836 20.90 -17.25 -14.30
N LYS A 837 19.78 -17.98 -14.48
CA LYS A 837 19.82 -19.37 -14.97
C LYS A 837 20.43 -19.49 -16.35
N ALA A 838 20.11 -18.56 -17.27
CA ALA A 838 20.68 -18.53 -18.60
C ALA A 838 22.21 -18.33 -18.56
N ILE A 839 22.67 -17.38 -17.73
CA ILE A 839 24.09 -17.11 -17.50
C ILE A 839 24.78 -18.35 -16.91
N ARG A 840 24.28 -18.92 -15.81
CA ARG A 840 24.89 -20.10 -15.16
C ARG A 840 24.95 -21.33 -16.07
N LYS A 841 23.93 -21.54 -16.92
CA LYS A 841 23.95 -22.62 -17.91
C LYS A 841 25.10 -22.44 -18.92
N ARG A 842 25.41 -21.21 -19.30
CA ARG A 842 26.53 -20.91 -20.20
C ARG A 842 27.88 -21.02 -19.49
N GLU A 843 28.00 -20.54 -18.25
CA GLU A 843 29.21 -20.70 -17.44
C GLU A 843 29.58 -22.17 -17.23
N SER A 844 28.60 -23.08 -17.16
CA SER A 844 28.85 -24.52 -17.08
C SER A 844 29.61 -25.09 -18.29
N ILE A 845 29.64 -24.36 -19.41
CA ILE A 845 30.34 -24.72 -20.65
C ILE A 845 31.71 -24.03 -20.73
N THR A 846 31.82 -22.78 -20.25
CA THR A 846 33.05 -21.96 -20.38
C THR A 846 33.99 -22.04 -19.17
N ALA A 847 33.50 -22.50 -18.01
CA ALA A 847 34.20 -22.55 -16.72
C ALA A 847 34.58 -21.18 -16.12
N ASP A 848 34.13 -20.08 -16.70
CA ASP A 848 34.29 -18.73 -16.17
C ASP A 848 33.06 -18.35 -15.33
N HIS A 849 33.27 -17.96 -14.08
CA HIS A 849 32.20 -17.58 -13.17
C HIS A 849 32.20 -16.06 -12.94
N THR A 850 31.13 -15.39 -13.36
CA THR A 850 30.92 -13.96 -13.14
C THR A 850 30.03 -13.75 -11.91
N PRO A 851 30.47 -12.96 -10.91
CA PRO A 851 29.64 -12.65 -9.75
C PRO A 851 28.33 -11.92 -10.12
N ILE A 852 27.20 -12.40 -9.61
CA ILE A 852 25.86 -11.80 -9.77
C ILE A 852 25.34 -11.37 -8.40
N ILE A 853 25.16 -10.07 -8.20
CA ILE A 853 24.53 -9.49 -7.02
C ILE A 853 23.10 -9.09 -7.39
N ALA A 854 22.12 -9.71 -6.71
CA ALA A 854 20.71 -9.41 -6.90
C ALA A 854 20.37 -8.03 -6.32
N THR A 855 19.60 -7.20 -7.03
CA THR A 855 18.95 -6.01 -6.47
C THR A 855 17.48 -6.34 -6.22
N THR A 856 17.00 -6.13 -5.00
CA THR A 856 15.64 -6.56 -4.60
C THR A 856 14.91 -5.49 -3.78
N ALA A 857 13.61 -5.34 -3.99
CA ALA A 857 12.75 -4.48 -3.17
C ALA A 857 12.45 -5.06 -1.77
N TYR A 858 12.68 -6.36 -1.57
CA TYR A 858 12.35 -7.08 -0.33
C TYR A 858 13.62 -7.47 0.43
N ALA A 859 13.67 -7.11 1.72
CA ALA A 859 14.83 -7.33 2.58
C ALA A 859 14.67 -8.55 3.52
N MET A 860 13.75 -9.48 3.24
CA MET A 860 13.48 -10.63 4.10
C MET A 860 14.50 -11.75 3.91
N SER A 861 14.75 -12.53 4.96
CA SER A 861 15.69 -13.65 4.95
C SER A 861 15.35 -14.72 3.91
N SER A 862 14.06 -14.93 3.64
CA SER A 862 13.55 -15.86 2.62
C SER A 862 13.96 -15.47 1.19
N ASP A 863 14.06 -14.17 0.90
CA ASP A 863 14.42 -13.69 -0.44
C ASP A 863 15.91 -13.91 -0.71
N LYS A 864 16.76 -13.78 0.31
CA LYS A 864 18.18 -14.10 0.23
C LYS A 864 18.39 -15.58 -0.13
N GLU A 865 17.73 -16.49 0.59
CA GLU A 865 17.84 -17.93 0.32
C GLU A 865 17.36 -18.29 -1.10
N LYS A 866 16.30 -17.62 -1.57
CA LYS A 866 15.80 -17.78 -2.93
C LYS A 866 16.77 -17.26 -3.99
N CYS A 867 17.45 -16.14 -3.77
CA CYS A 867 18.45 -15.62 -4.70
C CYS A 867 19.67 -16.55 -4.81
N LEU A 868 20.18 -17.00 -3.66
CA LEU A 868 21.34 -17.89 -3.61
C LEU A 868 21.03 -19.27 -4.22
N SER A 869 19.86 -19.84 -3.93
CA SER A 869 19.43 -21.13 -4.53
C SER A 869 19.22 -21.08 -6.05
N MET A 870 18.99 -19.89 -6.61
CA MET A 870 18.88 -19.67 -8.06
C MET A 870 20.24 -19.44 -8.74
N GLY A 871 21.34 -19.44 -7.98
CA GLY A 871 22.71 -19.31 -8.49
C GLY A 871 23.28 -17.89 -8.48
N MET A 872 22.67 -16.93 -7.76
CA MET A 872 23.26 -15.61 -7.50
C MET A 872 24.25 -15.68 -6.35
N ASP A 873 25.21 -14.75 -6.27
CA ASP A 873 26.33 -14.80 -5.32
C ASP A 873 26.14 -13.88 -4.11
N ASP A 874 25.31 -12.84 -4.25
CA ASP A 874 24.89 -11.97 -3.15
C ASP A 874 23.60 -11.23 -3.49
N TYR A 875 23.12 -10.40 -2.55
CA TYR A 875 21.95 -9.55 -2.78
C TYR A 875 22.10 -8.21 -2.06
N ILE A 876 21.50 -7.16 -2.62
CA ILE A 876 21.39 -5.84 -2.02
C ILE A 876 19.95 -5.35 -2.11
N SER A 877 19.43 -4.86 -0.98
CA SER A 877 18.07 -4.31 -0.95
C SER A 877 18.04 -2.89 -1.52
N LYS A 878 16.99 -2.59 -2.28
CA LYS A 878 16.66 -1.24 -2.75
C LYS A 878 15.99 -0.45 -1.59
N PRO A 879 16.32 0.83 -1.37
CA PRO A 879 17.27 1.65 -2.11
C PRO A 879 18.73 1.26 -1.82
N ILE A 880 19.55 1.27 -2.87
CA ILE A 880 20.94 0.80 -2.83
C ILE A 880 21.80 1.78 -2.02
N ASP A 881 22.29 1.34 -0.85
CA ASP A 881 23.28 2.09 -0.07
C ASP A 881 24.65 2.00 -0.76
N ILE A 882 25.17 3.14 -1.21
CA ILE A 882 26.46 3.28 -1.91
C ILE A 882 27.61 2.61 -1.15
N ARG A 883 27.62 2.70 0.19
CA ARG A 883 28.68 2.11 1.01
C ARG A 883 28.57 0.59 1.02
N LYS A 884 27.35 0.06 1.19
CA LYS A 884 27.12 -1.39 1.14
C LYS A 884 27.43 -1.96 -0.23
N LEU A 885 26.98 -1.31 -1.30
CA LEU A 885 27.28 -1.69 -2.68
C LEU A 885 28.80 -1.71 -2.92
N SER A 886 29.51 -0.67 -2.49
CA SER A 886 30.98 -0.60 -2.64
C SER A 886 31.69 -1.73 -1.89
N THR A 887 31.22 -2.09 -0.69
CA THR A 887 31.79 -3.21 0.09
C THR A 887 31.48 -4.56 -0.55
N MET A 888 30.28 -4.75 -1.09
CA MET A 888 29.90 -6.00 -1.76
C MET A 888 30.65 -6.21 -3.07
N ILE A 889 30.78 -5.17 -3.89
CA ILE A 889 31.58 -5.25 -5.12
C ILE A 889 33.04 -5.61 -4.78
N LYS A 890 33.64 -4.94 -3.79
CA LYS A 890 34.98 -5.28 -3.29
C LYS A 890 35.14 -6.75 -2.87
N LYS A 891 34.14 -7.31 -2.20
CA LYS A 891 34.13 -8.71 -1.76
C LYS A 891 34.16 -9.68 -2.94
N HIS A 892 33.47 -9.37 -4.03
CA HIS A 892 33.24 -10.30 -5.15
C HIS A 892 34.18 -10.10 -6.35
N THR A 893 34.81 -8.94 -6.51
CA THR A 893 35.69 -8.66 -7.66
C THR A 893 37.19 -8.88 -7.38
N ARG A 894 37.56 -9.58 -6.29
CA ARG A 894 38.94 -9.95 -5.89
C ARG A 894 40.03 -8.91 -6.28
N LEU A 895 40.25 -7.92 -5.43
CA LEU A 895 41.56 -7.24 -5.31
C LEU A 895 42.48 -8.00 -4.33
N GLU A 896 42.49 -9.33 -4.43
CA GLU A 896 43.49 -10.18 -3.79
C GLU A 896 44.29 -10.86 -4.89
N ASN A 897 45.51 -10.38 -5.13
CA ASN A 897 46.75 -11.18 -5.16
C ASN A 897 47.94 -10.34 -5.61
N ASP A 898 48.93 -10.16 -4.73
CA ASP A 898 50.27 -10.74 -4.90
C ASP A 898 51.17 -10.44 -3.68
N LEU A 899 51.56 -11.52 -2.98
CA LEU A 899 52.58 -11.68 -1.92
C LEU A 899 52.30 -11.18 -0.49
#